data_AF-A0A815MYG1-F1
#
_entry.id   AF-A0A815MYG1-F1
#
_cell.length_a   1.000
_cell.length_b   1.000
_cell.length_c   1.000
_cell.angle_alpha   90.00
_cell.angle_beta   90.00
_cell.angle_gamma   90.00
#
_symmetry.space_group_name_H-M   'P 1'
#
loop_
_entity.id
_entity.type
_entity.pdbx_description
1 polymer ?
#
loop_
_entity_poly.entity_id
_entity_poly.type
_entity_poly.pdbx_seq_one_letter_code
_entity_poly.pdbx_strand_id
1 'polypeptide(L)'
;MVCDFPPNDDFDTNTDDKSLEIFSLIWLDANVNVKDTRDTEVKLRSIINYIKKFQNVKQCQQYIEQTSQEDRLVIIVSGRLGQEIVPFIHQLRQVISIYIYCVDKKSNEQWAHKFAKVKSVVIDLDELVSQITTDHKIQKKVEEPLSINIFTTNVGAGKSTTGVNGQFVFSQILVDCLLRLKSTEIDKNELINLCENEYEGNDTELNNLREFEKDYSPNKVLLWYTKETFFYKILNAALRTQNIHMMFLFRSFIYDIYRQLQKYQSKKFVRVYRCQLMSIDELNSLKQNIGQFISVNSFLSTTDERRTALFFLGDITSKIDSERVLFEIDADPKMVTTKPFADISKHSYFPSESEVLFMIGSIFRLDNIDRNDDQIWIIKMTLCNDDEHDLKQVLMYMKEQIESGEMNLRVLGKLLGTMGKLDLAQKYFNRLLQELPSNDPLLSSLYKDLGELASQRGDYDMSVQWHQKSLTIKNTNNFIKQSSLFNHININNKWKQHGVTIAGGNGQGNRLNQLSFPQSIYIDDDHQTIYIADSWNHRIIEWKYGANNGQVVAGGNGEGNRSDQLYYPRDVIVDKKNDSLIICDYRNRRVVRWPRQNGKHAEILMSDIACSRVTMDKNGDLYVSDWKKNDVRRWKQGEREGIIVAGGNGKENHLNQLNWPTHIFVDEDHSVYVSELENHRVMKWMKGAKEGIVVAGGNGQGNSLIQLSNPHGVTADHLGNVYVADSDDHRIIRWCEGSKEGSIVVGGNGQGEQPNQFNYPKGLSFDVQGNLYVVDYYNHRIQKFDIDLDENF
;
A
#
# COMPACT_ATOMS: atom_id res chain seq x y z
N MET A 1 1.14 8.59 -40.55
CA MET A 1 2.37 7.77 -40.61
C MET A 1 2.21 6.69 -39.57
N VAL A 2 2.10 5.45 -40.04
CA VAL A 2 2.06 4.24 -39.23
C VAL A 2 3.37 4.17 -38.44
N CYS A 3 3.28 4.11 -37.11
CA CYS A 3 4.43 3.77 -36.27
C CYS A 3 4.20 2.34 -35.81
N ASP A 4 4.99 1.45 -36.41
CA ASP A 4 5.05 0.03 -36.10
C ASP A 4 5.45 -0.17 -34.63
N PHE A 5 4.65 -0.97 -33.93
CA PHE A 5 5.09 -1.60 -32.70
C PHE A 5 6.18 -2.63 -33.06
N PRO A 6 7.34 -2.66 -32.39
CA PRO A 6 8.25 -3.78 -32.57
C PRO A 6 7.55 -5.06 -32.09
N PRO A 7 7.77 -6.19 -32.77
CA PRO A 7 7.20 -7.47 -32.39
C PRO A 7 7.78 -7.91 -31.04
N ASN A 8 6.99 -8.68 -30.31
CA ASN A 8 7.35 -9.41 -29.11
C ASN A 8 8.76 -10.02 -29.22
N ASP A 9 9.74 -9.37 -28.60
CA ASP A 9 10.95 -10.05 -28.17
C ASP A 9 10.68 -10.59 -26.77
N ASP A 10 10.94 -11.88 -26.65
CA ASP A 10 10.81 -12.74 -25.48
C ASP A 10 10.95 -11.96 -24.16
N PHE A 11 9.86 -11.97 -23.38
CA PHE A 11 10.00 -11.91 -21.93
C PHE A 11 10.86 -13.10 -21.56
N ASP A 12 12.14 -12.83 -21.37
CA ASP A 12 13.12 -13.76 -20.84
C ASP A 12 12.53 -14.30 -19.53
N THR A 13 11.97 -15.50 -19.62
CA THR A 13 11.50 -16.33 -18.52
C THR A 13 12.73 -16.90 -17.84
N ASN A 14 13.61 -16.02 -17.37
CA ASN A 14 14.58 -16.33 -16.32
C ASN A 14 13.91 -16.21 -14.94
N THR A 15 12.69 -16.74 -14.82
CA THR A 15 12.29 -17.30 -13.54
C THR A 15 13.01 -18.63 -13.46
N ASP A 16 14.06 -18.68 -12.64
CA ASP A 16 14.59 -19.92 -12.08
C ASP A 16 13.44 -20.92 -11.93
N ASP A 17 13.49 -21.98 -12.74
CA ASP A 17 12.49 -23.04 -12.81
C ASP A 17 12.59 -23.87 -11.51
N LYS A 18 12.15 -23.27 -10.40
CA LYS A 18 12.01 -23.92 -9.10
C LYS A 18 10.65 -24.58 -9.08
N SER A 19 10.65 -25.88 -9.31
CA SER A 19 9.47 -26.73 -9.11
C SER A 19 8.75 -26.34 -7.81
N LEU A 20 7.42 -26.22 -7.88
CA LEU A 20 6.61 -25.92 -6.69
C LEU A 20 6.51 -27.13 -5.76
N GLU A 21 6.87 -28.34 -6.23
CA GLU A 21 6.99 -29.52 -5.38
C GLU A 21 8.28 -29.49 -4.54
N ILE A 22 8.16 -29.94 -3.29
CA ILE A 22 9.27 -29.98 -2.31
C ILE A 22 10.34 -30.99 -2.70
N PHE A 23 9.98 -32.00 -3.50
CA PHE A 23 10.82 -33.17 -3.76
C PHE A 23 11.07 -33.37 -5.25
N SER A 24 12.33 -33.55 -5.61
CA SER A 24 12.73 -33.99 -6.96
C SER A 24 13.17 -35.45 -6.91
N LEU A 25 12.74 -36.23 -7.89
CA LEU A 25 13.20 -37.59 -8.07
C LEU A 25 14.36 -37.62 -9.08
N ILE A 26 15.50 -38.18 -8.68
CA ILE A 26 16.64 -38.40 -9.56
C ILE A 26 16.72 -39.89 -9.88
N TRP A 27 16.55 -40.25 -11.15
CA TRP A 27 16.67 -41.62 -11.63
C TRP A 27 17.97 -41.82 -12.41
N LEU A 28 18.83 -42.71 -11.91
CA LEU A 28 20.09 -43.09 -12.54
C LEU A 28 19.99 -44.47 -13.17
N ASP A 29 19.43 -44.54 -14.38
CA ASP A 29 19.75 -45.57 -15.38
C ASP A 29 19.07 -45.24 -16.73
N ALA A 30 19.80 -44.65 -17.68
CA ALA A 30 19.27 -44.32 -19.00
C ALA A 30 19.37 -45.48 -20.01
N ASN A 31 20.06 -46.58 -19.65
CA ASN A 31 20.45 -47.64 -20.58
C ASN A 31 19.64 -48.93 -20.44
N VAL A 32 18.59 -48.93 -19.63
CA VAL A 32 17.62 -50.03 -19.58
C VAL A 32 16.59 -49.82 -20.70
N ASN A 33 16.31 -50.88 -21.47
CA ASN A 33 15.34 -51.01 -22.55
C ASN A 33 14.31 -49.85 -22.69
N VAL A 34 14.26 -49.19 -23.86
CA VAL A 34 13.51 -47.93 -24.09
C VAL A 34 12.03 -48.01 -23.69
N LYS A 35 11.42 -49.20 -23.81
CA LYS A 35 10.02 -49.43 -23.43
C LYS A 35 9.82 -49.54 -21.91
N ASP A 36 10.65 -50.34 -21.23
CA ASP A 36 10.59 -50.52 -19.77
C ASP A 36 10.92 -49.22 -19.04
N THR A 37 11.82 -48.40 -19.60
CA THR A 37 12.15 -47.07 -19.06
C THR A 37 10.98 -46.09 -19.18
N ARG A 38 10.18 -46.16 -20.27
CA ARG A 38 8.99 -45.32 -20.43
C ARG A 38 7.89 -45.71 -19.45
N ASP A 39 7.63 -47.01 -19.29
CA ASP A 39 6.64 -47.51 -18.34
C ASP A 39 7.04 -47.21 -16.89
N THR A 40 8.35 -47.29 -16.59
CA THR A 40 8.93 -46.90 -15.30
C THR A 40 8.77 -45.41 -15.03
N GLU A 41 9.07 -44.56 -16.01
CA GLU A 41 8.91 -43.13 -15.88
C GLU A 41 7.44 -42.74 -15.64
N VAL A 42 6.49 -43.32 -16.38
CA VAL A 42 5.06 -43.06 -16.19
C VAL A 42 4.62 -43.44 -14.76
N LYS A 43 5.05 -44.61 -14.26
CA LYS A 43 4.73 -45.03 -12.89
C LYS A 43 5.35 -44.11 -11.83
N LEU A 44 6.60 -43.67 -12.00
CA LEU A 44 7.24 -42.74 -11.06
C LEU A 44 6.63 -41.34 -11.12
N ARG A 45 6.16 -40.90 -12.29
CA ARG A 45 5.44 -39.62 -12.43
C ARG A 45 4.14 -39.60 -11.65
N SER A 46 3.52 -40.75 -11.37
CA SER A 46 2.32 -40.81 -10.53
C SER A 46 2.54 -40.39 -9.07
N ILE A 47 3.79 -40.36 -8.59
CA ILE A 47 4.12 -40.08 -7.19
C ILE A 47 4.95 -38.80 -7.00
N ILE A 48 5.78 -38.43 -7.98
CA ILE A 48 6.59 -37.21 -7.96
C ILE A 48 6.55 -36.59 -9.36
N ASN A 49 6.34 -35.29 -9.41
CA ASN A 49 6.16 -34.59 -10.67
C ASN A 49 7.49 -34.36 -11.42
N TYR A 50 8.54 -34.01 -10.69
CA TYR A 50 9.83 -33.68 -11.28
C TYR A 50 10.81 -34.85 -11.24
N ILE A 51 11.09 -35.40 -12.42
CA ILE A 51 12.03 -36.51 -12.61
C ILE A 51 13.23 -36.05 -13.44
N LYS A 52 14.42 -36.06 -12.84
CA LYS A 52 15.68 -35.88 -13.56
C LYS A 52 16.37 -37.20 -13.84
N LYS A 53 16.80 -37.38 -15.08
CA LYS A 53 17.56 -38.55 -15.53
C LYS A 53 18.98 -38.14 -15.86
N PHE A 54 19.96 -38.94 -15.45
CA PHE A 54 21.36 -38.73 -15.81
C PHE A 54 21.94 -39.99 -16.44
N GLN A 55 22.78 -39.79 -17.45
CA GLN A 55 23.48 -40.88 -18.14
C GLN A 55 24.83 -41.22 -17.47
N ASN A 56 25.35 -40.33 -16.61
CA ASN A 56 26.65 -40.48 -15.95
C ASN A 56 26.60 -39.98 -14.51
N VAL A 57 27.25 -40.72 -13.60
CA VAL A 57 27.48 -40.39 -12.18
C VAL A 57 28.01 -38.98 -12.01
N LYS A 58 28.97 -38.54 -12.83
CA LYS A 58 29.60 -37.21 -12.69
C LYS A 58 28.60 -36.07 -12.91
N GLN A 59 27.72 -36.20 -13.91
CA GLN A 59 26.67 -35.21 -14.17
C GLN A 59 25.65 -35.15 -13.04
N CYS A 60 25.26 -36.33 -12.52
CA CYS A 60 24.36 -36.42 -11.38
C CYS A 60 24.96 -35.79 -10.13
N GLN A 61 26.22 -36.12 -9.82
CA GLN A 61 26.92 -35.56 -8.66
C GLN A 61 27.02 -34.03 -8.76
N GLN A 62 27.44 -33.50 -9.92
CA GLN A 62 27.50 -32.05 -10.14
C GLN A 62 26.14 -31.39 -9.96
N TYR A 63 25.07 -32.00 -10.49
CA TYR A 63 23.72 -31.49 -10.30
C TYR A 63 23.29 -31.49 -8.83
N ILE A 64 23.50 -32.59 -8.11
CA ILE A 64 23.15 -32.70 -6.69
C ILE A 64 23.92 -31.65 -5.88
N GLU A 65 25.23 -31.49 -6.13
CA GLU A 65 26.09 -30.52 -5.43
C GLU A 65 25.71 -29.07 -5.72
N GLN A 66 25.21 -28.78 -6.93
CA GLN A 66 24.71 -27.46 -7.33
C GLN A 66 23.27 -27.19 -6.88
N THR A 67 22.51 -28.23 -6.55
CA THR A 67 21.14 -28.12 -6.05
C THR A 67 21.13 -27.48 -4.66
N SER A 68 20.18 -26.59 -4.40
CA SER A 68 20.07 -25.90 -3.11
C SER A 68 19.98 -26.91 -1.97
N GLN A 69 20.59 -26.59 -0.82
CA GLN A 69 20.43 -27.39 0.40
C GLN A 69 19.01 -27.38 0.96
N GLU A 70 18.16 -26.48 0.46
CA GLU A 70 16.73 -26.38 0.77
C GLU A 70 15.88 -27.34 -0.05
N ASP A 71 16.36 -27.75 -1.23
CA ASP A 71 15.65 -28.70 -2.09
C ASP A 71 15.84 -30.12 -1.54
N ARG A 72 14.82 -30.96 -1.68
CA ARG A 72 14.86 -32.34 -1.19
C ARG A 72 14.89 -33.31 -2.38
N LEU A 73 15.92 -34.13 -2.43
CA LEU A 73 16.19 -35.07 -3.51
C LEU A 73 15.92 -36.50 -3.05
N VAL A 74 14.94 -37.13 -3.71
CA VAL A 74 14.73 -38.58 -3.67
C VAL A 74 15.55 -39.20 -4.78
N ILE A 75 16.45 -40.11 -4.44
CA ILE A 75 17.38 -40.67 -5.42
C ILE A 75 17.04 -42.13 -5.65
N ILE A 76 16.94 -42.52 -6.91
CA ILE A 76 16.77 -43.90 -7.34
C ILE A 76 17.95 -44.27 -8.23
N VAL A 77 18.68 -45.31 -7.83
CA VAL A 77 19.88 -45.77 -8.53
C VAL A 77 19.83 -47.26 -8.79
N SER A 78 20.46 -47.70 -9.88
CA SER A 78 20.73 -49.12 -10.05
C SER A 78 21.82 -49.62 -9.10
N GLY A 79 21.88 -50.94 -8.86
CA GLY A 79 22.83 -51.51 -7.91
C GLY A 79 24.30 -51.15 -8.20
N ARG A 80 24.70 -51.21 -9.47
CA ARG A 80 26.06 -50.85 -9.91
C ARG A 80 26.37 -49.37 -9.68
N LEU A 81 25.48 -48.49 -10.16
CA LEU A 81 25.68 -47.04 -10.01
C LEU A 81 25.59 -46.60 -8.56
N GLY A 82 24.75 -47.27 -7.75
CA GLY A 82 24.63 -47.03 -6.32
C GLY A 82 25.95 -47.24 -5.57
N GLN A 83 26.70 -48.30 -5.89
CA GLN A 83 28.02 -48.53 -5.27
C GLN A 83 29.01 -47.39 -5.55
N GLU A 84 28.91 -46.77 -6.72
CA GLU A 84 29.80 -45.68 -7.13
C GLU A 84 29.38 -44.35 -6.52
N ILE A 85 28.09 -44.00 -6.53
CA ILE A 85 27.63 -42.64 -6.18
C ILE A 85 27.25 -42.46 -4.70
N VAL A 86 26.65 -43.48 -4.08
CA VAL A 86 26.13 -43.37 -2.69
C VAL A 86 27.19 -42.93 -1.70
N PRO A 87 28.45 -43.43 -1.73
CA PRO A 87 29.50 -42.97 -0.81
C PRO A 87 29.78 -41.46 -0.85
N PHE A 88 29.52 -40.79 -1.98
CA PHE A 88 29.78 -39.35 -2.14
C PHE A 88 28.57 -38.49 -1.76
N ILE A 89 27.36 -38.96 -2.04
CA ILE A 89 26.15 -38.14 -1.91
C ILE A 89 25.37 -38.40 -0.62
N HIS A 90 25.60 -39.52 0.09
CA HIS A 90 24.76 -39.89 1.24
C HIS A 90 24.84 -38.90 2.41
N GLN A 91 25.89 -38.09 2.50
CA GLN A 91 26.05 -37.09 3.56
C GLN A 91 25.42 -35.74 3.18
N LEU A 92 25.15 -35.50 1.89
CA LEU A 92 24.65 -34.22 1.39
C LEU A 92 23.24 -33.94 1.91
N ARG A 93 23.01 -32.74 2.44
CA ARG A 93 21.78 -32.32 3.14
C ARG A 93 20.53 -32.40 2.25
N GLN A 94 20.68 -32.05 0.99
CA GLN A 94 19.65 -32.09 -0.04
C GLN A 94 19.20 -33.52 -0.36
N VAL A 95 20.03 -34.54 -0.14
CA VAL A 95 19.66 -35.95 -0.35
C VAL A 95 18.92 -36.46 0.88
N ILE A 96 17.64 -36.82 0.72
CA ILE A 96 16.79 -37.27 1.83
C ILE A 96 16.63 -38.78 1.91
N SER A 97 16.57 -39.46 0.77
CA SER A 97 16.34 -40.89 0.66
C SER A 97 16.93 -41.43 -0.62
N ILE A 98 17.55 -42.59 -0.51
CA ILE A 98 18.15 -43.32 -1.64
C ILE A 98 17.46 -44.69 -1.71
N TYR A 99 16.96 -45.02 -2.90
CA TYR A 99 16.36 -46.32 -3.21
C TYR A 99 17.22 -47.00 -4.28
N ILE A 100 17.51 -48.28 -4.07
CA ILE A 100 18.28 -49.07 -5.01
C ILE A 100 17.32 -49.98 -5.75
N TYR A 101 17.11 -49.70 -7.05
CA TYR A 101 16.29 -50.53 -7.92
C TYR A 101 17.17 -51.43 -8.77
N CYS A 102 17.18 -52.74 -8.50
CA CYS A 102 18.12 -53.66 -9.13
C CYS A 102 17.58 -55.09 -9.19
N VAL A 103 18.15 -55.93 -10.06
CA VAL A 103 17.75 -57.34 -10.18
C VAL A 103 18.35 -58.21 -9.05
N ASP A 104 19.57 -57.89 -8.58
CA ASP A 104 20.27 -58.67 -7.55
C ASP A 104 20.18 -58.00 -6.17
N LYS A 105 19.05 -58.22 -5.48
CA LYS A 105 18.76 -57.65 -4.16
C LYS A 105 19.81 -58.00 -3.10
N LYS A 106 20.16 -59.29 -3.00
CA LYS A 106 20.97 -59.82 -1.90
C LYS A 106 22.40 -59.28 -1.91
N SER A 107 23.00 -59.12 -3.09
CA SER A 107 24.33 -58.51 -3.24
C SER A 107 24.32 -57.03 -2.85
N ASN A 108 23.25 -56.30 -3.21
CA ASN A 108 23.18 -54.87 -2.95
C ASN A 108 22.86 -54.52 -1.49
N GLU A 109 22.07 -55.35 -0.79
CA GLU A 109 21.81 -55.19 0.66
C GLU A 109 23.08 -55.27 1.51
N GLN A 110 24.11 -56.04 1.08
CA GLN A 110 25.37 -56.21 1.81
C GLN A 110 26.21 -54.94 1.91
N TRP A 111 26.03 -53.96 1.01
CA TRP A 111 26.74 -52.69 1.09
C TRP A 111 25.80 -51.54 1.46
N ALA A 112 24.54 -51.61 1.05
CA ALA A 112 23.52 -50.58 1.30
C ALA A 112 23.31 -50.27 2.78
N HIS A 113 23.30 -51.29 3.66
CA HIS A 113 23.06 -51.12 5.10
C HIS A 113 24.09 -50.23 5.82
N LYS A 114 25.23 -49.95 5.18
CA LYS A 114 26.27 -49.05 5.72
C LYS A 114 25.86 -47.57 5.66
N PHE A 115 24.83 -47.23 4.87
CA PHE A 115 24.45 -45.86 4.58
C PHE A 115 23.02 -45.58 5.09
N ALA A 116 22.90 -44.75 6.13
CA ALA A 116 21.63 -44.48 6.80
C ALA A 116 20.52 -43.87 5.92
N LYS A 117 20.88 -43.21 4.80
CA LYS A 117 19.93 -42.63 3.86
C LYS A 117 19.42 -43.62 2.81
N VAL A 118 19.99 -44.82 2.74
CA VAL A 118 19.49 -45.88 1.85
C VAL A 118 18.29 -46.54 2.53
N LYS A 119 17.10 -46.34 1.95
CA LYS A 119 15.83 -46.79 2.54
C LYS A 119 15.51 -48.24 2.21
N SER A 120 15.81 -48.67 0.98
CA SER A 120 15.59 -50.06 0.58
C SER A 120 16.35 -50.45 -0.69
N VAL A 121 16.45 -51.76 -0.87
CA VAL A 121 16.84 -52.42 -2.11
C VAL A 121 15.62 -53.18 -2.63
N VAL A 122 15.14 -52.80 -3.80
CA VAL A 122 13.88 -53.28 -4.39
C VAL A 122 14.12 -53.85 -5.78
N ILE A 123 13.35 -54.90 -6.10
CA ILE A 123 13.41 -55.61 -7.39
C ILE A 123 12.16 -55.34 -8.23
N ASP A 124 11.07 -54.92 -7.57
CA ASP A 124 9.77 -54.67 -8.19
C ASP A 124 9.45 -53.18 -8.16
N LEU A 125 8.92 -52.68 -9.28
CA LEU A 125 8.63 -51.26 -9.45
C LEU A 125 7.40 -50.82 -8.64
N ASP A 126 6.40 -51.68 -8.46
CA ASP A 126 5.21 -51.35 -7.66
C ASP A 126 5.55 -51.32 -6.16
N GLU A 127 6.45 -52.20 -5.71
CA GLU A 127 7.08 -52.13 -4.37
C GLU A 127 7.83 -50.80 -4.18
N LEU A 128 8.67 -50.41 -5.14
CA LEU A 128 9.41 -49.14 -5.11
C LEU A 128 8.48 -47.93 -5.01
N VAL A 129 7.47 -47.87 -5.88
CA VAL A 129 6.48 -46.78 -5.92
C VAL A 129 5.71 -46.71 -4.61
N SER A 130 5.25 -47.85 -4.09
CA SER A 130 4.53 -47.93 -2.81
C SER A 130 5.39 -47.44 -1.65
N GLN A 131 6.67 -47.82 -1.62
CA GLN A 131 7.58 -47.42 -0.57
C GLN A 131 7.92 -45.93 -0.62
N ILE A 132 8.23 -45.39 -1.80
CA ILE A 132 8.45 -43.94 -1.97
C ILE A 132 7.19 -43.17 -1.59
N THR A 133 6.00 -43.61 -2.00
CA THR A 133 4.73 -42.97 -1.63
C THR A 133 4.55 -42.90 -0.12
N THR A 134 4.82 -44.01 0.56
CA THR A 134 4.69 -44.10 2.03
C THR A 134 5.70 -43.21 2.74
N ASP A 135 6.96 -43.29 2.34
CA ASP A 135 8.04 -42.48 2.93
C ASP A 135 7.81 -40.99 2.68
N HIS A 136 7.33 -40.62 1.49
CA HIS A 136 7.02 -39.24 1.13
C HIS A 136 5.84 -38.68 1.94
N LYS A 137 4.76 -39.45 2.13
CA LYS A 137 3.61 -39.02 2.95
C LYS A 137 4.03 -38.69 4.39
N ILE A 138 4.87 -39.52 5.00
CA ILE A 138 5.36 -39.31 6.37
C ILE A 138 6.30 -38.10 6.41
N GLN A 139 7.28 -38.03 5.50
CA GLN A 139 8.24 -36.93 5.47
C GLN A 139 7.56 -35.57 5.21
N LYS A 140 6.56 -35.53 4.32
CA LYS A 140 5.84 -34.29 4.01
C LYS A 140 5.11 -33.73 5.23
N LYS A 141 4.42 -34.58 6.01
CA LYS A 141 3.67 -34.13 7.20
C LYS A 141 4.59 -33.62 8.33
N VAL A 142 5.81 -34.16 8.45
CA VAL A 142 6.73 -33.89 9.57
C VAL A 142 7.84 -32.90 9.23
N GLU A 143 8.26 -32.82 7.97
CA GLU A 143 9.42 -32.02 7.54
C GLU A 143 9.04 -30.72 6.81
N GLU A 144 7.76 -30.51 6.51
CA GLU A 144 7.30 -29.22 5.96
C GLU A 144 7.54 -28.10 6.99
N PRO A 145 8.42 -27.12 6.68
CA PRO A 145 8.68 -26.01 7.60
C PRO A 145 7.45 -25.11 7.70
N LEU A 146 7.21 -24.57 8.89
CA LEU A 146 6.17 -23.56 9.10
C LEU A 146 6.71 -22.19 8.74
N SER A 147 5.98 -21.45 7.92
CA SER A 147 6.26 -20.04 7.64
C SER A 147 5.90 -19.18 8.85
N ILE A 148 6.82 -19.08 9.82
CA ILE A 148 6.61 -18.33 11.07
C ILE A 148 7.22 -16.94 10.94
N ASN A 149 6.39 -15.91 11.13
CA ASN A 149 6.83 -14.53 11.32
C ASN A 149 6.72 -14.16 12.80
N ILE A 150 7.72 -13.46 13.34
CA ILE A 150 7.73 -13.02 14.74
C ILE A 150 7.56 -11.49 14.79
N PHE A 151 6.62 -11.03 15.61
CA PHE A 151 6.45 -9.61 15.93
C PHE A 151 7.12 -9.30 17.26
N THR A 152 8.05 -8.35 17.24
CA THR A 152 8.87 -8.00 18.41
C THR A 152 8.45 -6.64 18.99
N THR A 153 8.06 -6.63 20.27
CA THR A 153 7.65 -5.40 20.99
C THR A 153 8.83 -4.62 21.60
N ASN A 154 9.99 -5.28 21.79
CA ASN A 154 11.17 -4.73 22.46
C ASN A 154 12.23 -4.12 21.53
N VAL A 155 11.82 -3.47 20.44
CA VAL A 155 12.78 -2.87 19.50
C VAL A 155 13.05 -1.42 19.91
N GLY A 156 14.28 -1.15 20.38
CA GLY A 156 14.72 0.19 20.77
C GLY A 156 14.42 1.25 19.69
N ALA A 157 14.09 2.45 20.14
CA ALA A 157 13.76 3.61 19.31
C ALA A 157 14.82 3.80 18.20
N GLY A 158 14.50 3.39 16.97
CA GLY A 158 15.42 3.52 15.83
C GLY A 158 15.33 2.46 14.73
N LYS A 159 14.64 1.33 14.91
CA LYS A 159 14.38 0.41 13.78
C LYS A 159 13.01 0.70 13.16
N SER A 160 13.03 1.06 11.89
CA SER A 160 11.87 1.35 11.04
C SER A 160 10.82 0.24 11.06
N THR A 161 9.54 0.60 10.90
CA THR A 161 8.41 -0.31 10.59
C THR A 161 8.61 -1.11 9.30
N THR A 162 9.65 -0.81 8.52
CA THR A 162 10.09 -1.57 7.33
C THR A 162 11.07 -2.72 7.65
N GLY A 163 11.45 -2.94 8.92
CA GLY A 163 12.33 -4.04 9.36
C GLY A 163 11.59 -5.34 9.73
N VAL A 164 12.03 -5.99 10.83
CA VAL A 164 11.52 -7.30 11.31
C VAL A 164 9.99 -7.32 11.51
N ASN A 165 9.43 -6.24 12.09
CA ASN A 165 7.97 -6.12 12.27
C ASN A 165 7.24 -5.85 10.94
N GLY A 166 7.93 -5.36 9.90
CA GLY A 166 7.37 -5.10 8.58
C GLY A 166 6.90 -6.39 7.91
N GLN A 167 7.72 -7.45 7.92
CA GLN A 167 7.33 -8.73 7.31
C GLN A 167 6.11 -9.35 8.00
N PHE A 168 6.04 -9.28 9.33
CA PHE A 168 4.87 -9.72 10.09
C PHE A 168 3.62 -8.94 9.66
N VAL A 169 3.67 -7.61 9.68
CA VAL A 169 2.52 -6.75 9.39
C VAL A 169 2.09 -6.84 7.93
N PHE A 170 3.01 -6.81 6.97
CA PHE A 170 2.68 -6.94 5.56
C PHE A 170 2.06 -8.31 5.24
N SER A 171 2.50 -9.38 5.90
CA SER A 171 1.88 -10.70 5.71
C SER A 171 0.44 -10.71 6.20
N GLN A 172 0.17 -10.07 7.35
CA GLN A 172 -1.19 -9.95 7.90
C GLN A 172 -2.11 -9.14 6.98
N ILE A 173 -1.61 -8.03 6.45
CA ILE A 173 -2.38 -7.20 5.52
C ILE A 173 -2.58 -7.92 4.19
N LEU A 174 -1.58 -8.63 3.67
CA LEU A 174 -1.69 -9.41 2.44
C LEU A 174 -2.79 -10.48 2.54
N VAL A 175 -2.85 -11.23 3.64
CA VAL A 175 -3.92 -12.22 3.87
C VAL A 175 -5.28 -11.54 3.88
N ASP A 176 -5.42 -10.43 4.60
CA ASP A 176 -6.66 -9.65 4.67
C ASP A 176 -7.05 -9.06 3.29
N CYS A 177 -6.08 -8.68 2.46
CA CYS A 177 -6.30 -8.27 1.08
C CYS A 177 -6.81 -9.44 0.22
N LEU A 178 -6.14 -10.59 0.26
CA LEU A 178 -6.52 -11.78 -0.51
C LEU A 178 -7.94 -12.25 -0.21
N LEU A 179 -8.36 -12.19 1.06
CA LEU A 179 -9.71 -12.59 1.49
C LEU A 179 -10.83 -11.68 0.97
N ARG A 180 -10.53 -10.43 0.65
CA ARG A 180 -11.51 -9.43 0.20
C ARG A 180 -11.46 -9.17 -1.30
N LEU A 181 -10.37 -9.57 -1.96
CA LEU A 181 -10.21 -9.47 -3.41
C LEU A 181 -11.11 -10.47 -4.13
N LYS A 182 -11.93 -9.96 -5.04
CA LYS A 182 -12.78 -10.79 -5.92
C LYS A 182 -11.91 -11.60 -6.89
N SER A 183 -12.35 -12.82 -7.19
CA SER A 183 -11.76 -13.69 -8.21
C SER A 183 -12.63 -13.74 -9.44
N THR A 184 -12.01 -13.75 -10.61
CA THR A 184 -12.65 -13.87 -11.91
C THR A 184 -12.46 -15.29 -12.46
N GLU A 185 -13.17 -15.64 -13.53
CA GLU A 185 -12.94 -16.90 -14.26
C GLU A 185 -11.58 -16.90 -14.98
N ILE A 186 -11.06 -15.74 -15.38
CA ILE A 186 -9.72 -15.61 -15.99
C ILE A 186 -8.65 -16.09 -15.00
N ASP A 187 -8.76 -15.70 -13.72
CA ASP A 187 -7.83 -16.14 -12.68
C ASP A 187 -7.87 -17.66 -12.46
N LYS A 188 -9.05 -18.26 -12.53
CA LYS A 188 -9.20 -19.72 -12.39
C LYS A 188 -8.58 -20.43 -13.58
N ASN A 189 -8.83 -19.98 -14.80
CA ASN A 189 -8.24 -20.57 -16.00
C ASN A 189 -6.71 -20.44 -16.00
N GLU A 190 -6.18 -19.30 -15.55
CA GLU A 190 -4.73 -19.12 -15.36
C GLU A 190 -4.17 -20.12 -14.34
N LEU A 191 -4.85 -20.32 -13.21
CA LEU A 191 -4.47 -21.34 -12.23
C LEU A 191 -4.47 -22.75 -12.84
N ILE A 192 -5.54 -23.10 -13.55
CA ILE A 192 -5.67 -24.42 -14.20
C ILE A 192 -4.54 -24.63 -15.21
N ASN A 193 -4.29 -23.67 -16.10
CA ASN A 193 -3.21 -23.77 -17.10
C ASN A 193 -1.83 -23.90 -16.45
N LEU A 194 -1.58 -23.16 -15.36
CA LEU A 194 -0.32 -23.30 -14.61
C LEU A 194 -0.20 -24.68 -13.95
N CYS A 195 -1.30 -25.23 -13.42
CA CYS A 195 -1.32 -26.60 -12.89
C CYS A 195 -1.13 -27.64 -14.00
N GLU A 196 -1.74 -27.47 -15.16
CA GLU A 196 -1.56 -28.38 -16.31
C GLU A 196 -0.11 -28.41 -16.78
N ASN A 197 0.53 -27.22 -16.87
CA ASN A 197 1.93 -27.10 -17.23
C ASN A 197 2.85 -27.66 -16.14
N GLU A 198 2.60 -27.35 -14.86
CA GLU A 198 3.39 -27.90 -13.75
C GLU A 198 3.33 -29.43 -13.81
N TYR A 199 2.14 -30.02 -13.91
CA TYR A 199 1.95 -31.47 -13.90
C TYR A 199 2.02 -32.15 -15.28
N GLU A 200 2.73 -31.55 -16.24
CA GLU A 200 2.89 -32.13 -17.57
C GLU A 200 3.52 -33.53 -17.48
N GLY A 201 2.84 -34.53 -18.07
CA GLY A 201 3.26 -35.92 -18.04
C GLY A 201 2.91 -36.68 -16.74
N ASN A 202 2.23 -36.05 -15.79
CA ASN A 202 1.67 -36.71 -14.60
C ASN A 202 0.15 -36.93 -14.76
N ASP A 203 -0.23 -38.02 -15.42
CA ASP A 203 -1.64 -38.35 -15.70
C ASP A 203 -2.51 -38.44 -14.44
N THR A 204 -1.92 -38.79 -13.29
CA THR A 204 -2.66 -38.91 -12.03
C THR A 204 -3.12 -37.53 -11.54
N GLU A 205 -2.21 -36.56 -11.48
CA GLU A 205 -2.55 -35.20 -11.06
C GLU A 205 -3.38 -34.46 -12.11
N LEU A 206 -3.14 -34.69 -13.40
CA LEU A 206 -3.97 -34.14 -14.48
C LEU A 206 -5.42 -34.66 -14.41
N ASN A 207 -5.63 -35.93 -14.04
CA ASN A 207 -6.98 -36.45 -13.81
C ASN A 207 -7.63 -35.85 -12.54
N ASN A 208 -6.87 -35.64 -11.46
CA ASN A 208 -7.36 -34.93 -10.27
C ASN A 208 -7.76 -33.49 -10.61
N LEU A 209 -7.02 -32.82 -11.50
CA LEU A 209 -7.31 -31.47 -11.97
C LEU A 209 -8.62 -31.41 -12.77
N ARG A 210 -8.82 -32.36 -13.70
CA ARG A 210 -10.09 -32.49 -14.45
C ARG A 210 -11.28 -32.79 -13.56
N GLU A 211 -11.11 -33.64 -12.54
CA GLU A 211 -12.14 -33.91 -11.54
C GLU A 211 -12.46 -32.65 -10.72
N PHE A 212 -11.42 -31.89 -10.35
CA PHE A 212 -11.59 -30.63 -9.64
C PHE A 212 -12.39 -29.61 -10.45
N GLU A 213 -12.04 -29.38 -11.72
CA GLU A 213 -12.77 -28.45 -12.58
C GLU A 213 -14.25 -28.81 -12.73
N LYS A 214 -14.56 -30.12 -12.81
CA LYS A 214 -15.92 -30.61 -12.98
C LYS A 214 -16.74 -30.56 -11.69
N ASP A 215 -16.15 -30.98 -10.57
CA ASP A 215 -16.88 -31.30 -9.34
C ASP A 215 -16.64 -30.32 -8.18
N TYR A 216 -15.79 -29.31 -8.37
CA TYR A 216 -15.53 -28.28 -7.36
C TYR A 216 -16.81 -27.50 -7.00
N SER A 217 -16.96 -27.24 -5.70
CA SER A 217 -17.91 -26.27 -5.19
C SER A 217 -17.37 -25.66 -3.90
N PRO A 218 -17.77 -24.43 -3.55
CA PRO A 218 -17.37 -23.79 -2.29
C PRO A 218 -17.61 -24.65 -1.04
N ASN A 219 -18.64 -25.52 -1.04
CA ASN A 219 -18.97 -26.41 0.06
C ASN A 219 -18.07 -27.66 0.16
N LYS A 220 -17.28 -27.96 -0.87
CA LYS A 220 -16.34 -29.09 -0.90
C LYS A 220 -14.87 -28.66 -0.79
N VAL A 221 -14.57 -27.39 -0.53
CA VAL A 221 -13.18 -26.89 -0.53
C VAL A 221 -12.29 -27.58 0.52
N LEU A 222 -12.81 -27.91 1.71
CA LEU A 222 -12.04 -28.63 2.74
C LEU A 222 -11.70 -30.06 2.31
N LEU A 223 -12.61 -30.73 1.59
CA LEU A 223 -12.37 -32.04 1.00
C LEU A 223 -11.22 -31.98 0.01
N TRP A 224 -11.24 -30.99 -0.90
CA TRP A 224 -10.18 -30.79 -1.89
C TRP A 224 -8.85 -30.39 -1.26
N TYR A 225 -8.88 -29.50 -0.28
CA TYR A 225 -7.70 -29.09 0.46
C TYR A 225 -7.04 -30.28 1.15
N THR A 226 -7.81 -31.23 1.70
CA THR A 226 -7.25 -32.38 2.43
C THR A 226 -6.99 -33.62 1.56
N LYS A 227 -7.35 -33.61 0.26
CA LYS A 227 -7.17 -34.75 -0.66
C LYS A 227 -5.69 -35.05 -1.04
N GLU A 228 -4.72 -34.31 -0.50
CA GLU A 228 -3.27 -34.42 -0.78
C GLU A 228 -2.87 -34.34 -2.28
N THR A 229 -3.75 -33.81 -3.15
CA THR A 229 -3.52 -33.64 -4.59
C THR A 229 -2.82 -32.32 -4.92
N PHE A 230 -2.75 -31.98 -6.22
CA PHE A 230 -2.30 -30.69 -6.74
C PHE A 230 -2.75 -29.49 -5.90
N PHE A 231 -4.02 -29.48 -5.44
CA PHE A 231 -4.59 -28.36 -4.70
C PHE A 231 -3.86 -28.14 -3.37
N TYR A 232 -3.72 -29.19 -2.56
CA TYR A 232 -2.96 -29.13 -1.29
C TYR A 232 -1.50 -28.79 -1.56
N LYS A 233 -0.89 -29.48 -2.54
CA LYS A 233 0.54 -29.38 -2.85
C LYS A 233 0.92 -27.96 -3.26
N ILE A 234 0.27 -27.41 -4.27
CA ILE A 234 0.61 -26.10 -4.82
C ILE A 234 0.26 -24.99 -3.82
N LEU A 235 -0.90 -25.05 -3.17
CA LEU A 235 -1.31 -24.01 -2.23
C LEU A 235 -0.35 -23.92 -1.04
N ASN A 236 -0.03 -25.05 -0.39
CA ASN A 236 0.89 -25.03 0.75
C ASN A 236 2.32 -24.70 0.32
N ALA A 237 2.76 -25.13 -0.86
CA ALA A 237 4.04 -24.71 -1.41
C ALA A 237 4.10 -23.20 -1.64
N ALA A 238 3.06 -22.60 -2.22
CA ALA A 238 2.97 -21.17 -2.45
C ALA A 238 2.98 -20.36 -1.14
N LEU A 239 2.26 -20.82 -0.12
CA LEU A 239 2.27 -20.20 1.22
C LEU A 239 3.65 -20.29 1.89
N ARG A 240 4.33 -21.43 1.73
CA ARG A 240 5.67 -21.66 2.27
C ARG A 240 6.72 -20.76 1.63
N THR A 241 6.74 -20.73 0.30
CA THR A 241 7.70 -19.92 -0.48
C THR A 241 7.30 -18.45 -0.59
N GLN A 242 6.15 -18.06 -0.01
CA GLN A 242 5.55 -16.74 -0.16
C GLN A 242 5.40 -16.36 -1.65
N ASN A 243 5.02 -17.32 -2.48
CA ASN A 243 4.66 -17.07 -3.88
C ASN A 243 3.31 -16.36 -3.94
N ILE A 244 3.37 -15.03 -3.84
CA ILE A 244 2.21 -14.15 -3.79
C ILE A 244 1.34 -14.30 -5.05
N HIS A 245 1.93 -14.55 -6.22
CA HIS A 245 1.16 -14.72 -7.44
C HIS A 245 0.27 -15.97 -7.39
N MET A 246 0.82 -17.10 -6.95
CA MET A 246 0.03 -18.31 -6.74
C MET A 246 -1.00 -18.12 -5.62
N MET A 247 -0.65 -17.46 -4.51
CA MET A 247 -1.61 -17.12 -3.45
C MET A 247 -2.78 -16.26 -3.98
N PHE A 248 -2.50 -15.33 -4.89
CA PHE A 248 -3.52 -14.53 -5.57
C PHE A 248 -4.43 -15.41 -6.44
N LEU A 249 -3.88 -16.33 -7.23
CA LEU A 249 -4.70 -17.23 -8.05
C LEU A 249 -5.56 -18.16 -7.18
N PHE A 250 -5.06 -18.57 -6.01
CA PHE A 250 -5.81 -19.37 -5.04
C PHE A 250 -6.81 -18.58 -4.18
N ARG A 251 -6.88 -17.25 -4.28
CA ARG A 251 -7.57 -16.39 -3.30
C ARG A 251 -9.05 -16.72 -3.08
N SER A 252 -9.77 -17.09 -4.14
CA SER A 252 -11.18 -17.49 -4.02
C SER A 252 -11.35 -18.78 -3.21
N PHE A 253 -10.43 -19.72 -3.37
CA PHE A 253 -10.43 -20.97 -2.62
C PHE A 253 -9.99 -20.75 -1.17
N ILE A 254 -9.01 -19.89 -0.91
CA ILE A 254 -8.64 -19.45 0.44
C ILE A 254 -9.85 -18.81 1.13
N TYR A 255 -10.61 -17.98 0.42
CA TYR A 255 -11.85 -17.38 0.92
C TYR A 255 -12.96 -18.42 1.17
N ASP A 256 -13.10 -19.44 0.32
CA ASP A 256 -14.05 -20.53 0.56
C ASP A 256 -13.64 -21.37 1.79
N ILE A 257 -12.35 -21.65 1.98
CA ILE A 257 -11.84 -22.30 3.21
C ILE A 257 -12.19 -21.44 4.42
N TYR A 258 -11.90 -20.14 4.36
CA TYR A 258 -12.27 -19.19 5.42
C TYR A 258 -13.76 -19.29 5.78
N ARG A 259 -14.67 -19.24 4.80
CA ARG A 259 -16.11 -19.35 5.06
C ARG A 259 -16.51 -20.69 5.68
N GLN A 260 -15.90 -21.79 5.24
CA GLN A 260 -16.16 -23.10 5.86
C GLN A 260 -15.65 -23.16 7.30
N LEU A 261 -14.45 -22.64 7.59
CA LEU A 261 -13.93 -22.58 8.94
C LEU A 261 -14.82 -21.70 9.84
N GLN A 262 -15.31 -20.55 9.36
CA GLN A 262 -16.28 -19.73 10.10
C GLN A 262 -17.57 -20.50 10.40
N LYS A 263 -18.09 -21.23 9.40
CA LYS A 263 -19.31 -22.03 9.54
C LYS A 263 -19.16 -23.15 10.58
N TYR A 264 -17.99 -23.76 10.65
CA TYR A 264 -17.70 -24.88 11.55
C TYR A 264 -16.88 -24.49 12.78
N GLN A 265 -16.73 -23.19 13.04
CA GLN A 265 -15.94 -22.64 14.13
C GLN A 265 -16.26 -23.34 15.45
N SER A 266 -15.22 -23.78 16.16
CA SER A 266 -15.41 -24.41 17.47
C SER A 266 -16.13 -23.46 18.41
N LYS A 267 -17.02 -24.00 19.26
CA LYS A 267 -17.73 -23.22 20.30
C LYS A 267 -17.10 -23.34 21.68
N LYS A 268 -16.12 -24.22 21.83
CA LYS A 268 -15.47 -24.52 23.10
C LYS A 268 -13.97 -24.30 22.96
N PHE A 269 -13.33 -24.01 24.08
CA PHE A 269 -11.89 -24.08 24.20
C PHE A 269 -11.40 -25.46 23.76
N VAL A 270 -10.35 -25.48 22.94
CA VAL A 270 -9.69 -26.72 22.48
C VAL A 270 -8.19 -26.55 22.67
N ARG A 271 -7.55 -27.59 23.21
CA ARG A 271 -6.09 -27.73 23.17
C ARG A 271 -5.74 -28.67 22.03
N VAL A 272 -4.88 -28.21 21.13
CA VAL A 272 -4.46 -28.97 19.96
C VAL A 272 -2.95 -29.14 19.92
N TYR A 273 -2.52 -30.11 19.12
CA TYR A 273 -1.15 -30.58 19.06
C TYR A 273 -0.71 -30.71 17.60
N ARG A 274 0.55 -30.34 17.34
CA ARG A 274 1.23 -30.61 16.07
C ARG A 274 2.67 -30.98 16.32
N CYS A 275 3.12 -32.04 15.68
CA CYS A 275 4.50 -32.51 15.75
C CYS A 275 5.22 -32.24 14.43
N GLN A 276 6.47 -31.81 14.49
CA GLN A 276 7.32 -31.68 13.30
C GLN A 276 8.82 -31.71 13.66
N LEU A 277 9.66 -31.89 12.65
CA LEU A 277 11.08 -31.55 12.73
C LEU A 277 11.25 -30.05 12.48
N MET A 278 12.14 -29.42 13.24
CA MET A 278 12.48 -28.00 13.12
C MET A 278 13.98 -27.83 13.10
N SER A 279 14.50 -26.89 12.31
CA SER A 279 15.94 -26.61 12.35
C SER A 279 16.36 -26.05 13.71
N ILE A 280 17.60 -26.30 14.10
CA ILE A 280 18.16 -25.76 15.35
C ILE A 280 18.09 -24.22 15.36
N ASP A 281 18.30 -23.58 14.21
CA ASP A 281 18.25 -22.13 14.06
C ASP A 281 16.83 -21.55 14.26
N GLU A 282 15.81 -22.17 13.66
CA GLU A 282 14.40 -21.79 13.88
C GLU A 282 14.01 -21.97 15.36
N LEU A 283 14.40 -23.09 15.97
CA LEU A 283 14.11 -23.35 17.38
C LEU A 283 14.79 -22.32 18.30
N ASN A 284 16.04 -21.96 18.00
CA ASN A 284 16.77 -20.93 18.75
C ASN A 284 16.15 -19.55 18.57
N SER A 285 15.68 -19.22 17.36
CA SER A 285 14.93 -18.00 17.09
C SER A 285 13.64 -17.92 17.93
N LEU A 286 12.88 -19.01 18.02
CA LEU A 286 11.69 -19.06 18.87
C LEU A 286 12.05 -18.88 20.36
N LYS A 287 13.11 -19.55 20.85
CA LYS A 287 13.57 -19.42 22.24
C LYS A 287 13.94 -17.98 22.62
N GLN A 288 14.50 -17.20 21.69
CA GLN A 288 14.84 -15.79 21.93
C GLN A 288 13.62 -14.87 21.98
N ASN A 289 12.45 -15.33 21.51
CA ASN A 289 11.24 -14.54 21.35
C ASN A 289 10.07 -15.05 22.20
N ILE A 290 10.35 -15.76 23.29
CA ILE A 290 9.32 -16.14 24.28
C ILE A 290 8.63 -14.86 24.81
N GLY A 291 7.30 -14.90 24.89
CA GLY A 291 6.43 -13.79 25.24
C GLY A 291 6.01 -12.89 24.06
N GLN A 292 6.59 -13.09 22.87
CA GLN A 292 6.27 -12.33 21.66
C GLN A 292 5.11 -12.96 20.86
N PHE A 293 4.59 -12.22 19.89
CA PHE A 293 3.57 -12.72 18.97
C PHE A 293 4.20 -13.39 17.76
N ILE A 294 3.64 -14.53 17.35
CA ILE A 294 4.02 -15.27 16.16
C ILE A 294 2.82 -15.36 15.22
N SER A 295 3.06 -15.27 13.93
CA SER A 295 2.07 -15.50 12.88
C SER A 295 2.50 -16.69 12.06
N VAL A 296 1.57 -17.63 11.83
CA VAL A 296 1.79 -18.75 10.91
C VAL A 296 1.17 -18.39 9.56
N ASN A 297 2.01 -18.17 8.55
CA ASN A 297 1.58 -17.74 7.21
C ASN A 297 1.21 -18.91 6.28
N SER A 298 0.87 -20.06 6.86
CA SER A 298 0.34 -21.24 6.19
C SER A 298 -0.87 -21.74 6.98
N PHE A 299 -1.66 -22.62 6.38
CA PHE A 299 -2.73 -23.28 7.13
C PHE A 299 -2.06 -24.19 8.16
N LEU A 300 -2.50 -24.11 9.41
CA LEU A 300 -1.92 -24.91 10.49
C LEU A 300 -2.87 -26.06 10.80
N SER A 301 -2.57 -27.22 10.23
CA SER A 301 -3.26 -28.48 10.53
C SER A 301 -2.71 -29.07 11.84
N THR A 302 -3.62 -29.40 12.75
CA THR A 302 -3.36 -29.87 14.12
C THR A 302 -4.36 -30.96 14.49
N THR A 303 -4.17 -31.62 15.62
CA THR A 303 -5.13 -32.60 16.17
C THR A 303 -5.40 -32.30 17.64
N ASP A 304 -6.60 -32.56 18.13
CA ASP A 304 -6.90 -32.50 19.58
C ASP A 304 -6.37 -33.74 20.34
N GLU A 305 -5.82 -34.72 19.64
CA GLU A 305 -5.26 -35.94 20.20
C GLU A 305 -3.72 -35.90 20.25
N ARG A 306 -3.16 -35.65 21.44
CA ARG A 306 -1.70 -35.60 21.64
C ARG A 306 -0.95 -36.85 21.16
N ARG A 307 -1.55 -38.03 21.33
CA ARG A 307 -0.95 -39.31 20.88
C ARG A 307 -0.86 -39.38 19.37
N THR A 308 -1.89 -38.92 18.66
CA THR A 308 -1.96 -38.89 17.20
C THR A 308 -0.90 -37.94 16.64
N ALA A 309 -0.70 -36.77 17.26
CA ALA A 309 0.41 -35.89 16.91
C ALA A 309 1.78 -36.57 17.07
N LEU A 310 2.03 -37.24 18.21
CA LEU A 310 3.31 -37.93 18.46
C LEU A 310 3.54 -39.13 17.53
N PHE A 311 2.48 -39.83 17.13
CA PHE A 311 2.56 -40.97 16.21
C PHE A 311 3.17 -40.56 14.86
N PHE A 312 2.81 -39.39 14.33
CA PHE A 312 3.37 -38.90 13.06
C PHE A 312 4.88 -38.71 13.09
N LEU A 313 5.45 -38.45 14.26
CA LEU A 313 6.88 -38.21 14.40
C LEU A 313 7.71 -39.52 14.41
N GLY A 314 7.06 -40.68 14.54
CA GLY A 314 7.65 -42.02 14.40
C GLY A 314 8.94 -42.27 15.20
N ASP A 315 9.72 -43.25 14.74
CA ASP A 315 11.11 -43.53 15.18
C ASP A 315 12.14 -42.65 14.43
N ILE A 316 11.75 -41.43 14.04
CA ILE A 316 12.65 -40.53 13.31
C ILE A 316 13.79 -40.14 14.25
N THR A 317 14.98 -40.69 14.01
CA THR A 317 16.20 -40.27 14.70
C THR A 317 16.51 -38.83 14.30
N SER A 318 16.84 -37.99 15.29
CA SER A 318 17.17 -36.58 15.07
C SER A 318 18.25 -36.45 13.99
N LYS A 319 17.94 -35.74 12.89
CA LYS A 319 18.96 -35.39 11.89
C LYS A 319 19.96 -34.44 12.54
N ILE A 320 21.20 -34.42 12.03
CA ILE A 320 22.35 -33.69 12.62
C ILE A 320 22.03 -32.20 12.91
N ASP A 321 21.13 -31.57 12.14
CA ASP A 321 20.79 -30.14 12.23
C ASP A 321 19.31 -29.85 12.55
N SER A 322 18.55 -30.81 13.07
CA SER A 322 17.11 -30.62 13.36
C SER A 322 16.68 -31.29 14.66
N GLU A 323 15.73 -30.66 15.33
CA GLU A 323 15.17 -31.10 16.61
C GLU A 323 13.72 -31.54 16.46
N ARG A 324 13.31 -32.47 17.32
CA ARG A 324 11.92 -32.95 17.43
C ARG A 324 11.12 -31.92 18.21
N VAL A 325 10.06 -31.39 17.62
CA VAL A 325 9.23 -30.35 18.23
C VAL A 325 7.77 -30.77 18.30
N LEU A 326 7.15 -30.55 19.45
CA LEU A 326 5.71 -30.65 19.68
C LEU A 326 5.16 -29.26 20.00
N PHE A 327 4.30 -28.74 19.13
CA PHE A 327 3.47 -27.58 19.43
C PHE A 327 2.28 -28.01 20.29
N GLU A 328 2.06 -27.30 21.39
CA GLU A 328 0.88 -27.39 22.24
C GLU A 328 0.18 -26.03 22.22
N ILE A 329 -1.02 -25.99 21.66
CA ILE A 329 -1.72 -24.74 21.31
C ILE A 329 -3.03 -24.67 22.08
N ASP A 330 -3.17 -23.64 22.89
CA ASP A 330 -4.42 -23.30 23.57
C ASP A 330 -5.26 -22.36 22.71
N ALA A 331 -6.43 -22.83 22.26
CA ALA A 331 -7.30 -22.11 21.34
C ALA A 331 -8.68 -21.84 21.96
N ASP A 332 -8.93 -20.60 22.37
CA ASP A 332 -10.27 -20.14 22.76
C ASP A 332 -10.98 -19.50 21.56
N PRO A 333 -12.07 -20.08 21.04
CA PRO A 333 -12.80 -19.49 19.92
C PRO A 333 -13.44 -18.14 20.24
N LYS A 334 -13.62 -17.77 21.51
CA LYS A 334 -14.14 -16.45 21.89
C LYS A 334 -13.15 -15.31 21.64
N MET A 335 -11.86 -15.63 21.59
CA MET A 335 -10.80 -14.64 21.35
C MET A 335 -10.63 -14.34 19.86
N VAL A 336 -11.28 -15.08 18.96
CA VAL A 336 -11.06 -14.99 17.52
C VAL A 336 -12.26 -14.37 16.83
N THR A 337 -12.09 -13.18 16.27
CA THR A 337 -13.14 -12.50 15.49
C THR A 337 -12.87 -12.50 13.98
N THR A 338 -11.62 -12.63 13.56
CA THR A 338 -11.17 -12.40 12.17
C THR A 338 -10.59 -13.63 11.48
N LYS A 339 -9.92 -14.55 12.19
CA LYS A 339 -9.22 -15.70 11.58
C LYS A 339 -9.67 -17.03 12.19
N PRO A 340 -10.72 -17.66 11.64
CA PRO A 340 -11.36 -18.82 12.25
C PRO A 340 -10.47 -20.05 12.31
N PHE A 341 -10.83 -20.98 13.20
CA PHE A 341 -10.31 -22.34 13.22
C PHE A 341 -11.46 -23.31 13.51
N ALA A 342 -11.39 -24.50 12.93
CA ALA A 342 -12.46 -25.49 13.09
C ALA A 342 -11.91 -26.92 13.13
N ASP A 343 -12.65 -27.79 13.82
CA ASP A 343 -12.57 -29.23 13.60
C ASP A 343 -13.15 -29.50 12.20
N ILE A 344 -12.29 -30.00 11.31
CA ILE A 344 -12.64 -30.31 9.93
C ILE A 344 -12.72 -31.81 9.67
N SER A 345 -12.60 -32.68 10.68
CA SER A 345 -12.57 -34.14 10.49
C SER A 345 -13.74 -34.63 9.64
N LYS A 346 -14.97 -34.20 9.90
CA LYS A 346 -16.15 -34.64 9.12
C LYS A 346 -16.24 -34.08 7.70
N HIS A 347 -15.35 -33.15 7.36
CA HIS A 347 -15.33 -32.42 6.10
C HIS A 347 -14.01 -32.59 5.34
N SER A 348 -13.05 -33.32 5.91
CA SER A 348 -11.80 -33.69 5.26
C SER A 348 -11.99 -34.94 4.39
N TYR A 349 -11.00 -35.20 3.54
CA TYR A 349 -10.90 -36.43 2.76
C TYR A 349 -10.61 -37.66 3.63
N PHE A 350 -10.12 -37.44 4.86
CA PHE A 350 -9.77 -38.47 5.83
C PHE A 350 -10.66 -38.34 7.09
N PRO A 351 -11.95 -38.70 7.03
CA PRO A 351 -12.89 -38.40 8.10
C PRO A 351 -12.70 -39.18 9.40
N SER A 352 -11.82 -40.19 9.37
CA SER A 352 -11.37 -40.93 10.54
C SER A 352 -10.22 -40.27 11.29
N GLU A 353 -9.57 -39.25 10.71
CA GLU A 353 -8.47 -38.53 11.33
C GLU A 353 -9.00 -37.31 12.08
N SER A 354 -8.58 -37.13 13.34
CA SER A 354 -8.82 -35.89 14.10
C SER A 354 -7.99 -34.77 13.47
N GLU A 355 -8.66 -33.75 12.92
CA GLU A 355 -8.01 -32.63 12.27
C GLU A 355 -8.70 -31.31 12.63
N VAL A 356 -7.95 -30.44 13.30
CA VAL A 356 -8.32 -29.06 13.59
C VAL A 356 -7.44 -28.14 12.74
N LEU A 357 -8.07 -27.34 11.88
CA LEU A 357 -7.39 -26.47 10.92
C LEU A 357 -7.54 -25.00 11.33
N PHE A 358 -6.41 -24.30 11.43
CA PHE A 358 -6.37 -22.85 11.64
C PHE A 358 -6.16 -22.12 10.33
N MET A 359 -6.84 -20.99 10.19
CA MET A 359 -6.71 -20.11 9.04
C MET A 359 -5.29 -19.56 8.88
N ILE A 360 -4.86 -19.33 7.63
CA ILE A 360 -3.60 -18.63 7.34
C ILE A 360 -3.54 -17.27 8.06
N GLY A 361 -2.37 -16.92 8.57
CA GLY A 361 -2.15 -15.67 9.31
C GLY A 361 -2.67 -15.69 10.75
N SER A 362 -3.09 -16.85 11.29
CA SER A 362 -3.43 -16.99 12.71
C SER A 362 -2.27 -16.54 13.60
N ILE A 363 -2.59 -15.77 14.64
CA ILE A 363 -1.62 -15.15 15.53
C ILE A 363 -1.65 -15.86 16.87
N PHE A 364 -0.48 -16.22 17.38
CA PHE A 364 -0.32 -16.88 18.66
C PHE A 364 0.69 -16.10 19.51
N ARG A 365 0.51 -16.11 20.83
CA ARG A 365 1.56 -15.72 21.77
C ARG A 365 2.41 -16.95 22.09
N LEU A 366 3.73 -16.80 21.98
CA LEU A 366 4.66 -17.85 22.38
C LEU A 366 4.83 -17.82 23.90
N ASP A 367 4.25 -18.78 24.62
CA ASP A 367 4.20 -18.74 26.09
C ASP A 367 5.46 -19.34 26.74
N ASN A 368 5.91 -20.50 26.26
CA ASN A 368 7.10 -21.18 26.80
C ASN A 368 7.66 -22.24 25.84
N ILE A 369 8.94 -22.59 26.01
CA ILE A 369 9.60 -23.70 25.30
C ILE A 369 10.35 -24.56 26.31
N ASP A 370 9.89 -25.80 26.50
CA ASP A 370 10.47 -26.78 27.43
C ASP A 370 11.03 -27.98 26.66
N ARG A 371 11.92 -28.78 27.26
CA ARG A 371 12.31 -30.10 26.70
C ARG A 371 11.83 -31.20 27.62
N ASN A 372 11.18 -32.23 27.06
CA ASN A 372 10.72 -33.39 27.83
C ASN A 372 11.78 -34.50 27.92
N ASP A 373 11.47 -35.52 28.73
CA ASP A 373 12.35 -36.67 28.96
C ASP A 373 12.61 -37.51 27.68
N ASP A 374 11.71 -37.45 26.70
CA ASP A 374 11.83 -38.12 25.39
C ASP A 374 12.67 -37.31 24.37
N GLN A 375 13.40 -36.29 24.84
CA GLN A 375 14.22 -35.37 24.04
C GLN A 375 13.43 -34.49 23.04
N ILE A 376 12.11 -34.39 23.18
CA ILE A 376 11.22 -33.56 22.36
C ILE A 376 11.09 -32.17 22.99
N TRP A 377 11.27 -31.12 22.19
CA TRP A 377 11.00 -29.76 22.58
C TRP A 377 9.50 -29.46 22.49
N ILE A 378 8.90 -29.01 23.59
CA ILE A 378 7.48 -28.64 23.67
C ILE A 378 7.39 -27.12 23.57
N ILE A 379 6.76 -26.64 22.50
CA ILE A 379 6.49 -25.22 22.25
C ILE A 379 5.04 -24.94 22.62
N LYS A 380 4.84 -24.21 23.71
CA LYS A 380 3.52 -23.82 24.21
C LYS A 380 3.14 -22.46 23.65
N MET A 381 1.95 -22.36 23.09
CA MET A 381 1.43 -21.11 22.55
C MET A 381 -0.07 -20.97 22.79
N THR A 382 -0.52 -19.72 22.84
CA THR A 382 -1.93 -19.38 23.03
C THR A 382 -2.42 -18.58 21.83
N LEU A 383 -3.57 -18.94 21.28
CA LEU A 383 -4.22 -18.20 20.20
C LEU A 383 -4.65 -16.80 20.67
N CYS A 384 -4.29 -15.77 19.90
CA CYS A 384 -4.52 -14.37 20.23
C CYS A 384 -5.58 -13.71 19.32
N ASN A 385 -6.12 -12.59 19.78
CA ASN A 385 -6.98 -11.73 18.98
C ASN A 385 -6.16 -10.67 18.22
N ASP A 386 -6.58 -10.32 17.01
CA ASP A 386 -6.08 -9.18 16.25
C ASP A 386 -6.37 -7.82 16.95
N ASP A 387 -7.28 -7.78 17.95
CA ASP A 387 -7.63 -6.58 18.74
C ASP A 387 -6.75 -6.32 19.97
N GLU A 388 -5.76 -7.16 20.26
CA GLU A 388 -4.82 -6.87 21.35
C GLU A 388 -4.11 -5.52 21.09
N HIS A 389 -4.02 -4.68 22.12
CA HIS A 389 -3.65 -3.27 22.00
C HIS A 389 -2.37 -3.03 21.17
N ASP A 390 -1.34 -3.86 21.39
CA ASP A 390 -0.04 -3.73 20.75
C ASP A 390 -0.05 -4.12 19.26
N LEU A 391 -0.92 -5.06 18.86
CA LEU A 391 -1.13 -5.42 17.45
C LEU A 391 -2.05 -4.43 16.75
N LYS A 392 -3.11 -4.01 17.44
CA LYS A 392 -4.17 -3.17 16.88
C LYS A 392 -3.64 -1.85 16.36
N GLN A 393 -2.81 -1.15 17.13
CA GLN A 393 -2.27 0.15 16.70
C GLN A 393 -1.41 0.04 15.44
N VAL A 394 -0.54 -0.97 15.36
CA VAL A 394 0.39 -1.15 14.23
C VAL A 394 -0.37 -1.62 12.98
N LEU A 395 -1.28 -2.58 13.12
CA LEU A 395 -2.10 -3.06 12.02
C LEU A 395 -3.07 -1.98 11.52
N MET A 396 -3.68 -1.18 12.41
CA MET A 396 -4.55 -0.06 12.00
C MET A 396 -3.76 1.02 11.27
N TYR A 397 -2.61 1.45 11.81
CA TYR A 397 -1.77 2.45 11.15
C TYR A 397 -1.38 2.01 9.73
N MET A 398 -0.96 0.76 9.55
CA MET A 398 -0.54 0.25 8.24
C MET A 398 -1.73 0.02 7.29
N LYS A 399 -2.91 -0.38 7.81
CA LYS A 399 -4.15 -0.44 7.02
C LYS A 399 -4.61 0.96 6.57
N GLU A 400 -4.46 1.98 7.40
CA GLU A 400 -4.77 3.38 7.05
C GLU A 400 -3.87 3.90 5.93
N GLN A 401 -2.61 3.44 5.85
CA GLN A 401 -1.71 3.80 4.74
C GLN A 401 -2.12 3.17 3.39
N ILE A 402 -2.94 2.11 3.37
CA ILE A 402 -3.20 1.28 2.18
C ILE A 402 -4.54 1.61 1.48
N GLU A 403 -5.14 2.78 1.75
CA GLU A 403 -6.49 3.21 1.28
C GLU A 403 -7.65 2.38 1.88
N SER A 404 -8.60 3.03 2.57
CA SER A 404 -9.72 2.38 3.26
C SER A 404 -10.93 2.06 2.35
N GLY A 405 -10.69 1.71 1.08
CA GLY A 405 -11.71 1.49 0.04
C GLY A 405 -12.07 0.02 -0.23
N GLU A 406 -12.86 -0.24 -1.29
CA GLU A 406 -13.10 -1.60 -1.78
C GLU A 406 -11.78 -2.22 -2.28
N MET A 407 -11.45 -3.41 -1.78
CA MET A 407 -10.22 -4.12 -2.14
C MET A 407 -10.20 -4.47 -3.64
N ASN A 408 -9.19 -3.98 -4.36
CA ASN A 408 -9.01 -4.19 -5.79
C ASN A 408 -7.53 -4.39 -6.15
N LEU A 409 -7.25 -4.68 -7.43
CA LEU A 409 -5.89 -4.94 -7.92
C LEU A 409 -4.93 -3.77 -7.74
N ARG A 410 -5.43 -2.52 -7.71
CA ARG A 410 -4.62 -1.32 -7.45
C ARG A 410 -4.11 -1.33 -6.02
N VAL A 411 -4.98 -1.62 -5.04
CA VAL A 411 -4.59 -1.73 -3.63
C VAL A 411 -3.56 -2.84 -3.43
N LEU A 412 -3.77 -3.99 -4.08
CA LEU A 412 -2.79 -5.09 -4.06
C LEU A 412 -1.44 -4.62 -4.65
N GLY A 413 -1.43 -3.96 -5.80
CA GLY A 413 -0.22 -3.43 -6.42
C GLY A 413 0.54 -2.45 -5.51
N LYS A 414 -0.17 -1.54 -4.84
CA LYS A 414 0.43 -0.60 -3.87
C LYS A 414 1.03 -1.29 -2.65
N LEU A 415 0.32 -2.25 -2.08
CA LEU A 415 0.84 -3.08 -0.98
C LEU A 415 2.12 -3.78 -1.40
N LEU A 416 2.15 -4.38 -2.60
CA LEU A 416 3.32 -5.08 -3.12
C LEU A 416 4.50 -4.13 -3.39
N GLY A 417 4.23 -2.92 -3.89
CA GLY A 417 5.25 -1.87 -4.02
C GLY A 417 5.86 -1.52 -2.67
N THR A 418 5.02 -1.35 -1.64
CA THR A 418 5.46 -1.07 -0.27
C THR A 418 6.26 -2.23 0.34
N MET A 419 5.94 -3.48 -0.03
CA MET A 419 6.72 -4.68 0.32
C MET A 419 8.03 -4.82 -0.47
N GLY A 420 8.33 -3.91 -1.41
CA GLY A 420 9.49 -3.98 -2.31
C GLY A 420 9.36 -5.03 -3.41
N LYS A 421 8.16 -5.60 -3.64
CA LYS A 421 7.87 -6.59 -4.69
C LYS A 421 7.48 -5.89 -5.99
N LEU A 422 8.40 -5.09 -6.53
CA LEU A 422 8.13 -4.13 -7.61
C LEU A 422 7.63 -4.82 -8.89
N ASP A 423 8.23 -5.95 -9.29
CA ASP A 423 7.81 -6.71 -10.49
C ASP A 423 6.38 -7.21 -10.40
N LEU A 424 6.03 -7.71 -9.21
CA LEU A 424 4.68 -8.21 -8.97
C LEU A 424 3.66 -7.07 -8.86
N ALA A 425 4.04 -5.95 -8.24
CA ALA A 425 3.22 -4.74 -8.21
C ALA A 425 2.90 -4.26 -9.64
N GLN A 426 3.91 -4.19 -10.51
CA GLN A 426 3.72 -3.81 -11.91
C GLN A 426 2.83 -4.81 -12.64
N LYS A 427 3.02 -6.11 -12.44
CA LYS A 427 2.18 -7.17 -13.05
C LYS A 427 0.71 -6.92 -12.74
N TYR A 428 0.36 -6.63 -11.50
CA TYR A 428 -1.04 -6.40 -11.11
C TYR A 428 -1.58 -5.05 -11.55
N PHE A 429 -0.75 -4.00 -11.58
CA PHE A 429 -1.15 -2.73 -12.19
C PHE A 429 -1.44 -2.90 -13.68
N ASN A 430 -0.60 -3.63 -14.42
CA ASN A 430 -0.81 -3.92 -15.84
C ASN A 430 -2.05 -4.79 -16.07
N ARG A 431 -2.30 -5.78 -15.20
CA ARG A 431 -3.53 -6.60 -15.26
C ARG A 431 -4.77 -5.73 -15.10
N LEU A 432 -4.77 -4.84 -14.09
CA LEU A 432 -5.86 -3.89 -13.91
C LEU A 432 -6.00 -2.96 -15.12
N LEU A 433 -4.88 -2.50 -15.70
CA LEU A 433 -4.89 -1.63 -16.87
C LEU A 433 -5.59 -2.28 -18.07
N GLN A 434 -5.47 -3.59 -18.23
CA GLN A 434 -6.15 -4.36 -19.28
C GLN A 434 -7.64 -4.58 -18.99
N GLU A 435 -8.03 -4.64 -17.72
CA GLU A 435 -9.42 -4.82 -17.29
C GLU A 435 -10.23 -3.51 -17.36
N LEU A 436 -9.56 -2.37 -17.22
CA LEU A 436 -10.22 -1.06 -17.21
C LEU A 436 -10.55 -0.59 -18.65
N PRO A 437 -11.78 -0.09 -18.90
CA PRO A 437 -12.10 0.54 -20.17
C PRO A 437 -11.28 1.82 -20.36
N SER A 438 -11.03 2.23 -21.62
CA SER A 438 -10.18 3.38 -21.96
C SER A 438 -10.56 4.72 -21.33
N ASN A 439 -11.77 4.84 -20.79
CA ASN A 439 -12.30 6.06 -20.14
C ASN A 439 -12.48 5.88 -18.62
N ASP A 440 -11.91 4.83 -18.02
CA ASP A 440 -12.09 4.57 -16.60
C ASP A 440 -11.43 5.67 -15.73
N PRO A 441 -12.14 6.21 -14.70
CA PRO A 441 -11.59 7.20 -13.79
C PRO A 441 -10.31 6.77 -13.08
N LEU A 442 -10.09 5.46 -12.88
CA LEU A 442 -8.93 4.92 -12.17
C LEU A 442 -7.66 4.93 -13.02
N LEU A 443 -7.76 5.01 -14.36
CA LEU A 443 -6.61 4.94 -15.27
C LEU A 443 -5.53 5.97 -14.95
N SER A 444 -5.92 7.22 -14.68
CA SER A 444 -4.93 8.25 -14.33
C SER A 444 -4.19 7.90 -13.04
N SER A 445 -4.93 7.49 -12.01
CA SER A 445 -4.34 7.12 -10.72
C SER A 445 -3.43 5.88 -10.85
N LEU A 446 -3.79 4.94 -11.72
CA LEU A 446 -3.02 3.74 -12.01
C LEU A 446 -1.71 4.05 -12.74
N TYR A 447 -1.73 4.98 -13.70
CA TYR A 447 -0.51 5.45 -14.36
C TYR A 447 0.40 6.24 -13.42
N LYS A 448 -0.16 6.98 -12.45
CA LYS A 448 0.64 7.60 -11.39
C LYS A 448 1.34 6.53 -10.55
N ASP A 449 0.61 5.51 -10.11
CA ASP A 449 1.18 4.42 -9.32
C ASP A 449 2.29 3.67 -10.11
N LEU A 450 2.12 3.45 -11.43
CA LEU A 450 3.16 2.90 -12.31
C LEU A 450 4.39 3.82 -12.44
N GLY A 451 4.19 5.14 -12.46
CA GLY A 451 5.26 6.13 -12.48
C GLY A 451 6.07 6.14 -11.18
N GLU A 452 5.39 6.08 -10.03
CA GLU A 452 6.02 5.94 -8.71
C GLU A 452 6.83 4.64 -8.61
N LEU A 453 6.28 3.53 -9.11
CA LEU A 453 6.95 2.24 -9.11
C LEU A 453 8.20 2.22 -10.00
N ALA A 454 8.14 2.84 -11.18
CA ALA A 454 9.29 3.01 -12.06
C ALA A 454 10.39 3.87 -11.40
N SER A 455 10.00 4.94 -10.70
CA SER A 455 10.92 5.78 -9.93
C SER A 455 11.61 4.99 -8.81
N GLN A 456 10.88 4.13 -8.08
CA GLN A 456 11.43 3.26 -7.04
C GLN A 456 12.46 2.26 -7.59
N ARG A 457 12.35 1.85 -8.86
CA ARG A 457 13.35 1.02 -9.55
C ARG A 457 14.55 1.81 -10.09
N GLY A 458 14.49 3.14 -10.07
CA GLY A 458 15.49 4.00 -10.71
C GLY A 458 15.31 4.16 -12.22
N ASP A 459 14.17 3.73 -12.78
CA ASP A 459 13.82 3.94 -14.19
C ASP A 459 13.04 5.26 -14.35
N TYR A 460 13.79 6.36 -14.33
CA TYR A 460 13.23 7.71 -14.34
C TYR A 460 12.59 8.06 -15.68
N ASP A 461 13.08 7.53 -16.80
CA ASP A 461 12.52 7.78 -18.13
C ASP A 461 11.13 7.16 -18.26
N MET A 462 10.99 5.89 -17.85
CA MET A 462 9.70 5.22 -17.80
C MET A 462 8.76 5.87 -16.77
N SER A 463 9.30 6.33 -15.64
CA SER A 463 8.54 7.10 -14.65
C SER A 463 7.93 8.37 -15.25
N VAL A 464 8.72 9.15 -15.99
CA VAL A 464 8.23 10.36 -16.68
C VAL A 464 7.16 10.01 -17.70
N GLN A 465 7.35 8.96 -18.50
CA GLN A 465 6.35 8.53 -19.49
C GLN A 465 5.01 8.14 -18.85
N TRP A 466 5.04 7.41 -17.73
CA TRP A 466 3.83 7.05 -17.01
C TRP A 466 3.15 8.25 -16.37
N HIS A 467 3.90 9.17 -15.79
CA HIS A 467 3.35 10.43 -15.28
C HIS A 467 2.73 11.27 -16.41
N GLN A 468 3.35 11.34 -17.59
CA GLN A 468 2.77 12.00 -18.76
C GLN A 468 1.45 11.35 -19.19
N LYS A 469 1.37 10.02 -19.27
CA LYS A 469 0.11 9.31 -19.57
C LYS A 469 -0.96 9.55 -18.50
N SER A 470 -0.57 9.57 -17.23
CA SER A 470 -1.47 9.90 -16.11
C SER A 470 -2.06 11.30 -16.27
N LEU A 471 -1.23 12.28 -16.62
CA LEU A 471 -1.62 13.67 -16.87
C LEU A 471 -2.54 13.79 -18.09
N THR A 472 -2.22 13.13 -19.21
CA THR A 472 -3.06 13.13 -20.43
C THR A 472 -4.46 12.61 -20.13
N ILE A 473 -4.60 11.50 -19.39
CA ILE A 473 -5.91 10.96 -19.02
C ILE A 473 -6.60 11.81 -17.98
N LYS A 474 -5.85 12.38 -17.02
CA LYS A 474 -6.42 13.41 -16.13
C LYS A 474 -7.03 14.51 -16.98
N ASN A 475 -6.37 15.00 -18.01
CA ASN A 475 -6.89 16.02 -18.92
C ASN A 475 -8.10 15.55 -19.76
N THR A 476 -8.13 14.30 -20.23
CA THR A 476 -9.26 13.74 -21.01
C THR A 476 -10.49 13.38 -20.15
N ASN A 477 -10.28 12.74 -18.99
CA ASN A 477 -11.33 12.47 -18.01
C ASN A 477 -11.79 13.74 -17.31
N ASN A 478 -10.90 14.72 -17.17
CA ASN A 478 -11.26 16.09 -16.88
C ASN A 478 -12.19 16.55 -18.00
N PHE A 479 -11.85 16.54 -19.30
CA PHE A 479 -12.77 16.92 -20.38
C PHE A 479 -14.18 16.28 -20.32
N ILE A 480 -14.31 15.03 -19.83
CA ILE A 480 -15.58 14.30 -19.68
C ILE A 480 -16.30 14.59 -18.33
N LYS A 481 -15.58 14.64 -17.20
CA LYS A 481 -16.13 15.03 -15.88
C LYS A 481 -16.36 16.53 -15.75
N GLN A 482 -15.72 17.32 -16.61
CA GLN A 482 -15.84 18.77 -16.73
C GLN A 482 -17.10 19.24 -17.47
N SER A 483 -18.06 18.35 -17.65
CA SER A 483 -19.47 18.78 -17.71
C SER A 483 -20.04 19.10 -16.32
N SER A 484 -19.34 18.77 -15.22
CA SER A 484 -19.76 19.09 -13.85
C SER A 484 -18.56 19.32 -12.91
N LEU A 485 -18.31 20.59 -12.59
CA LEU A 485 -17.42 21.10 -11.54
C LEU A 485 -15.91 21.12 -11.83
N PHE A 486 -15.37 22.34 -12.00
CA PHE A 486 -13.95 22.74 -12.03
C PHE A 486 -13.13 22.40 -13.29
N ASN A 487 -13.72 22.60 -14.46
CA ASN A 487 -12.92 22.89 -15.65
C ASN A 487 -12.44 24.33 -15.66
N HIS A 488 -11.32 24.64 -16.29
CA HIS A 488 -10.88 25.97 -16.75
C HIS A 488 -9.53 26.46 -16.21
N ILE A 489 -8.82 25.71 -15.38
CA ILE A 489 -7.37 25.94 -15.23
C ILE A 489 -6.61 24.88 -16.03
N ASN A 490 -6.34 25.18 -17.30
CA ASN A 490 -5.62 24.33 -18.25
C ASN A 490 -4.09 24.54 -18.12
N ILE A 491 -3.30 23.56 -18.54
CA ILE A 491 -1.83 23.47 -18.34
C ILE A 491 -1.07 24.70 -18.91
N ASN A 492 -1.66 25.42 -19.86
CA ASN A 492 -1.06 26.58 -20.54
C ASN A 492 -1.86 27.88 -20.40
N ASN A 493 -2.74 28.00 -19.39
CA ASN A 493 -3.51 29.24 -19.22
C ASN A 493 -2.58 30.45 -19.19
N LYS A 494 -2.70 31.29 -20.22
CA LYS A 494 -2.26 32.66 -20.19
C LYS A 494 -3.47 33.48 -19.79
N TRP A 495 -3.24 34.59 -19.10
CA TRP A 495 -4.28 35.56 -18.81
C TRP A 495 -4.03 36.77 -19.70
N LYS A 496 -5.12 37.39 -20.15
CA LYS A 496 -5.04 38.67 -20.83
C LYS A 496 -4.30 39.62 -19.91
N GLN A 497 -3.29 40.32 -20.42
CA GLN A 497 -2.45 41.21 -19.60
C GLN A 497 -3.19 42.49 -19.17
N HIS A 498 -4.33 42.79 -19.80
CA HIS A 498 -5.21 43.88 -19.41
C HIS A 498 -6.28 43.39 -18.43
N GLY A 499 -6.13 43.74 -17.15
CA GLY A 499 -7.11 43.46 -16.11
C GLY A 499 -8.23 44.51 -16.06
N VAL A 500 -9.43 44.07 -15.71
CA VAL A 500 -10.60 44.93 -15.50
C VAL A 500 -10.80 45.15 -14.01
N THR A 501 -10.97 46.40 -13.58
CA THR A 501 -11.36 46.69 -12.19
C THR A 501 -12.83 46.32 -11.99
N ILE A 502 -13.10 45.37 -11.11
CA ILE A 502 -14.45 44.86 -10.86
C ILE A 502 -15.05 45.34 -9.54
N ALA A 503 -14.21 45.81 -8.61
CA ALA A 503 -14.61 46.34 -7.32
C ALA A 503 -13.58 47.37 -6.84
N GLY A 504 -14.05 48.45 -6.22
CA GLY A 504 -13.19 49.56 -5.81
C GLY A 504 -12.69 50.41 -6.99
N GLY A 505 -11.47 50.94 -6.89
CA GLY A 505 -10.85 51.78 -7.94
C GLY A 505 -11.38 53.21 -8.04
N ASN A 506 -12.35 53.60 -7.22
CA ASN A 506 -12.89 54.96 -7.14
C ASN A 506 -12.19 55.81 -6.06
N GLY A 507 -10.88 55.57 -5.89
CA GLY A 507 -10.07 56.11 -4.80
C GLY A 507 -10.34 55.43 -3.44
N GLN A 508 -9.43 55.68 -2.50
CA GLN A 508 -9.57 55.24 -1.12
C GLN A 508 -10.78 55.92 -0.45
N GLY A 509 -11.62 55.15 0.24
CA GLY A 509 -12.72 55.70 1.02
C GLY A 509 -13.66 54.64 1.58
N ASN A 510 -14.77 55.08 2.17
CA ASN A 510 -15.75 54.23 2.86
C ASN A 510 -17.13 54.17 2.19
N ARG A 511 -17.30 54.80 1.02
CA ARG A 511 -18.52 54.66 0.20
C ARG A 511 -18.65 53.22 -0.29
N LEU A 512 -19.83 52.85 -0.80
CA LEU A 512 -20.11 51.49 -1.25
C LEU A 512 -19.40 51.12 -2.56
N ASN A 513 -18.94 52.11 -3.34
CA ASN A 513 -18.09 51.90 -4.52
C ASN A 513 -16.59 52.10 -4.25
N GLN A 514 -16.20 52.32 -2.98
CA GLN A 514 -14.82 52.57 -2.56
C GLN A 514 -14.35 51.46 -1.61
N LEU A 515 -13.07 51.13 -1.70
CA LEU A 515 -12.39 50.23 -0.78
C LEU A 515 -11.24 50.98 -0.10
N SER A 516 -10.78 50.49 1.05
CA SER A 516 -9.63 51.02 1.77
C SER A 516 -8.76 49.89 2.27
N PHE A 517 -7.62 49.67 1.59
CA PHE A 517 -6.64 48.63 1.91
C PHE A 517 -7.26 47.22 1.97
N PRO A 518 -7.92 46.75 0.88
CA PRO A 518 -8.53 45.43 0.87
C PRO A 518 -7.45 44.34 1.01
N GLN A 519 -7.62 43.40 1.94
CA GLN A 519 -6.59 42.38 2.21
C GLN A 519 -6.87 41.06 1.49
N SER A 520 -8.12 40.66 1.31
CA SER A 520 -8.47 39.47 0.53
C SER A 520 -9.86 39.52 -0.06
N ILE A 521 -10.09 38.50 -0.89
CA ILE A 521 -11.34 38.17 -1.53
C ILE A 521 -11.65 36.69 -1.33
N TYR A 522 -12.94 36.37 -1.34
CA TYR A 522 -13.45 35.03 -1.55
C TYR A 522 -14.48 35.07 -2.67
N ILE A 523 -14.35 34.15 -3.62
CA ILE A 523 -15.23 34.06 -4.79
C ILE A 523 -16.28 33.00 -4.51
N ASP A 524 -17.55 33.41 -4.50
CA ASP A 524 -18.71 32.53 -4.38
C ASP A 524 -19.42 32.48 -5.74
N ASP A 525 -18.93 31.60 -6.62
CA ASP A 525 -19.42 31.47 -7.98
C ASP A 525 -20.88 31.00 -8.05
N ASP A 526 -21.34 30.20 -7.08
CA ASP A 526 -22.72 29.73 -6.99
C ASP A 526 -23.70 30.91 -6.89
N HIS A 527 -23.27 32.02 -6.28
CA HIS A 527 -24.05 33.23 -6.07
C HIS A 527 -23.54 34.42 -6.90
N GLN A 528 -22.60 34.21 -7.82
CA GLN A 528 -21.96 35.25 -8.64
C GLN A 528 -21.53 36.47 -7.83
N THR A 529 -20.83 36.21 -6.72
CA THR A 529 -20.56 37.19 -5.68
C THR A 529 -19.12 37.09 -5.18
N ILE A 530 -18.52 38.24 -4.87
CA ILE A 530 -17.20 38.35 -4.25
C ILE A 530 -17.37 38.95 -2.86
N TYR A 531 -16.84 38.25 -1.85
CA TYR A 531 -16.70 38.80 -0.52
C TYR A 531 -15.32 39.41 -0.37
N ILE A 532 -15.25 40.68 0.06
CA ILE A 532 -14.02 41.46 0.12
C ILE A 532 -13.78 41.90 1.56
N ALA A 533 -12.60 41.59 2.10
CA ALA A 533 -12.16 42.10 3.38
C ALA A 533 -11.64 43.54 3.22
N ASP A 534 -12.54 44.51 3.38
CA ASP A 534 -12.24 45.95 3.31
C ASP A 534 -11.67 46.43 4.66
N SER A 535 -10.41 46.07 4.89
CA SER A 535 -9.81 46.00 6.23
C SER A 535 -9.78 47.33 6.97
N TRP A 536 -9.42 48.43 6.31
CA TRP A 536 -9.33 49.73 6.98
C TRP A 536 -10.69 50.35 7.26
N ASN A 537 -11.73 49.96 6.53
CA ASN A 537 -13.11 50.32 6.84
C ASN A 537 -13.77 49.35 7.84
N HIS A 538 -13.04 48.34 8.31
CA HIS A 538 -13.47 47.39 9.33
C HIS A 538 -14.78 46.66 8.98
N ARG A 539 -14.88 46.22 7.73
CA ARG A 539 -16.09 45.62 7.18
C ARG A 539 -15.77 44.54 6.14
N ILE A 540 -16.73 43.65 5.92
CA ILE A 540 -16.76 42.77 4.76
C ILE A 540 -17.80 43.31 3.78
N ILE A 541 -17.38 43.45 2.52
CA ILE A 541 -18.24 43.86 1.41
C ILE A 541 -18.63 42.63 0.59
N GLU A 542 -19.91 42.49 0.33
CA GLU A 542 -20.45 41.64 -0.72
C GLU A 542 -20.52 42.44 -2.02
N TRP A 543 -19.92 41.94 -3.09
CA TRP A 543 -19.92 42.58 -4.40
C TRP A 543 -20.41 41.61 -5.47
N LYS A 544 -21.60 41.86 -6.01
CA LYS A 544 -22.17 41.02 -7.08
C LYS A 544 -21.50 41.30 -8.41
N TYR A 545 -21.37 40.28 -9.26
CA TYR A 545 -20.80 40.42 -10.60
C TYR A 545 -21.55 41.50 -11.40
N GLY A 546 -20.80 42.43 -12.01
CA GLY A 546 -21.34 43.55 -12.79
C GLY A 546 -21.93 44.71 -11.98
N ALA A 547 -21.93 44.64 -10.64
CA ALA A 547 -22.41 45.74 -9.80
C ALA A 547 -21.39 46.89 -9.73
N ASN A 548 -21.90 48.13 -9.60
CA ASN A 548 -21.06 49.32 -9.41
C ASN A 548 -20.82 49.67 -7.93
N ASN A 549 -21.57 49.06 -7.01
CA ASN A 549 -21.49 49.29 -5.57
C ASN A 549 -21.58 47.94 -4.87
N GLY A 550 -20.82 47.77 -3.79
CA GLY A 550 -20.97 46.63 -2.88
C GLY A 550 -22.01 46.88 -1.79
N GLN A 551 -22.23 45.86 -0.96
CA GLN A 551 -23.09 45.89 0.21
C GLN A 551 -22.29 45.45 1.44
N VAL A 552 -22.44 46.16 2.56
CA VAL A 552 -21.84 45.73 3.83
C VAL A 552 -22.61 44.53 4.37
N VAL A 553 -21.94 43.40 4.55
CA VAL A 553 -22.55 42.16 5.07
C VAL A 553 -22.02 41.75 6.45
N ALA A 554 -20.86 42.27 6.86
CA ALA A 554 -20.35 42.12 8.22
C ALA A 554 -19.53 43.35 8.62
N GLY A 555 -19.59 43.73 9.90
CA GLY A 555 -18.93 44.93 10.42
C GLY A 555 -19.52 46.24 9.89
N GLY A 556 -18.67 47.26 9.71
CA GLY A 556 -19.08 48.59 9.23
C GLY A 556 -19.66 49.53 10.31
N ASN A 557 -19.74 49.06 11.56
CA ASN A 557 -20.19 49.85 12.72
C ASN A 557 -19.02 50.47 13.51
N GLY A 558 -17.96 50.88 12.81
CA GLY A 558 -16.70 51.36 13.38
C GLY A 558 -15.79 50.24 13.88
N GLU A 559 -14.54 50.60 14.23
CA GLU A 559 -13.61 49.68 14.89
C GLU A 559 -14.11 49.31 16.29
N GLY A 560 -13.90 48.05 16.67
CA GLY A 560 -14.18 47.56 18.01
C GLY A 560 -14.38 46.05 18.05
N ASN A 561 -14.66 45.53 19.23
CA ASN A 561 -14.74 44.09 19.51
C ASN A 561 -16.16 43.60 19.85
N ARG A 562 -17.18 44.45 19.71
CA ARG A 562 -18.58 44.03 19.88
C ARG A 562 -18.95 42.97 18.84
N SER A 563 -20.07 42.28 19.06
CA SER A 563 -20.55 41.24 18.14
C SER A 563 -21.00 41.81 16.80
N ASP A 564 -21.30 43.11 16.71
CA ASP A 564 -21.67 43.82 15.47
C ASP A 564 -20.50 44.62 14.86
N GLN A 565 -19.27 44.45 15.37
CA GLN A 565 -18.07 45.16 14.93
C GLN A 565 -16.97 44.19 14.52
N LEU A 566 -16.09 44.67 13.64
CA LEU A 566 -14.82 44.05 13.29
C LEU A 566 -13.71 45.08 13.56
N TYR A 567 -12.47 44.62 13.67
CA TYR A 567 -11.30 45.49 13.73
C TYR A 567 -10.19 44.97 12.81
N TYR A 568 -10.07 45.65 11.66
CA TYR A 568 -9.12 45.34 10.61
C TYR A 568 -9.21 43.88 10.12
N PRO A 569 -10.38 43.42 9.62
CA PRO A 569 -10.53 42.05 9.17
C PRO A 569 -9.56 41.78 8.03
N ARG A 570 -8.74 40.74 8.16
CA ARG A 570 -7.76 40.39 7.12
C ARG A 570 -8.34 39.44 6.10
N ASP A 571 -9.23 38.56 6.53
CA ASP A 571 -9.69 37.45 5.69
C ASP A 571 -11.16 37.11 5.87
N VAL A 572 -11.77 36.59 4.80
CA VAL A 572 -13.14 36.09 4.79
C VAL A 572 -13.24 34.87 3.89
N ILE A 573 -13.95 33.83 4.34
CA ILE A 573 -14.36 32.67 3.53
C ILE A 573 -15.84 32.36 3.77
N VAL A 574 -16.47 31.66 2.83
CA VAL A 574 -17.86 31.20 2.98
C VAL A 574 -17.89 29.78 3.55
N ASP A 575 -18.59 29.61 4.67
CA ASP A 575 -19.03 28.33 5.21
C ASP A 575 -20.41 28.00 4.63
N LYS A 576 -20.41 27.29 3.49
CA LYS A 576 -21.63 26.92 2.75
C LYS A 576 -22.57 26.03 3.58
N LYS A 577 -22.03 25.22 4.50
CA LYS A 577 -22.82 24.29 5.32
C LYS A 577 -23.69 25.02 6.33
N ASN A 578 -23.17 26.10 6.92
CA ASN A 578 -23.88 26.89 7.93
C ASN A 578 -24.44 28.23 7.38
N ASP A 579 -24.37 28.44 6.06
CA ASP A 579 -24.73 29.69 5.37
C ASP A 579 -24.17 30.94 6.07
N SER A 580 -22.86 30.94 6.31
CA SER A 580 -22.18 31.97 7.09
C SER A 580 -20.82 32.34 6.51
N LEU A 581 -20.30 33.49 6.92
CA LEU A 581 -18.95 33.96 6.66
C LEU A 581 -18.05 33.59 7.84
N ILE A 582 -16.86 33.09 7.58
CA ILE A 582 -15.81 32.93 8.59
C ILE A 582 -14.79 34.04 8.36
N ILE A 583 -14.58 34.87 9.36
CA ILE A 583 -13.81 36.11 9.23
C ILE A 583 -12.64 36.08 10.21
N CYS A 584 -11.44 36.34 9.69
CA CYS A 584 -10.28 36.62 10.53
C CYS A 584 -10.29 38.10 10.96
N ASP A 585 -10.69 38.33 12.21
CA ASP A 585 -10.80 39.64 12.84
C ASP A 585 -9.47 39.99 13.53
N TYR A 586 -8.48 40.33 12.70
CA TYR A 586 -7.05 40.34 13.02
C TYR A 586 -6.68 41.16 14.27
N ARG A 587 -7.12 42.43 14.37
CA ARG A 587 -6.73 43.27 15.52
C ARG A 587 -7.43 42.85 16.81
N ASN A 588 -8.62 42.29 16.71
CA ASN A 588 -9.33 41.71 17.85
C ASN A 588 -8.81 40.32 18.24
N ARG A 589 -7.83 39.75 17.51
CA ARG A 589 -7.23 38.43 17.76
C ARG A 589 -8.27 37.33 17.92
N ARG A 590 -9.22 37.28 16.97
CA ARG A 590 -10.29 36.29 16.97
C ARG A 590 -10.66 35.88 15.55
N VAL A 591 -11.27 34.69 15.45
CA VAL A 591 -11.98 34.26 14.25
C VAL A 591 -13.46 34.18 14.60
N VAL A 592 -14.29 34.80 13.77
CA VAL A 592 -15.73 34.89 14.00
C VAL A 592 -16.51 34.25 12.87
N ARG A 593 -17.67 33.68 13.20
CA ARG A 593 -18.70 33.28 12.25
C ARG A 593 -19.77 34.35 12.18
N TRP A 594 -20.13 34.79 10.98
CA TRP A 594 -21.13 35.82 10.74
C TRP A 594 -22.22 35.29 9.79
N PRO A 595 -23.50 35.27 10.17
CA PRO A 595 -24.56 34.74 9.30
C PRO A 595 -24.70 35.56 8.01
N ARG A 596 -24.85 34.92 6.84
CA ARG A 596 -25.08 35.63 5.57
C ARG A 596 -26.50 36.20 5.47
N GLN A 597 -27.46 35.54 6.12
CA GLN A 597 -28.87 35.96 6.15
C GLN A 597 -29.32 36.35 7.56
N ASN A 598 -30.01 37.51 7.68
CA ASN A 598 -30.73 37.96 8.88
C ASN A 598 -29.92 38.05 10.21
N GLY A 599 -28.59 37.96 10.17
CA GLY A 599 -27.71 38.07 11.34
C GLY A 599 -26.93 39.38 11.40
N LYS A 600 -27.07 40.13 12.49
CA LYS A 600 -26.26 41.35 12.77
C LYS A 600 -25.09 41.13 13.71
N HIS A 601 -24.97 39.92 14.26
CA HIS A 601 -24.03 39.60 15.33
C HIS A 601 -23.18 38.39 14.95
N ALA A 602 -21.87 38.52 15.18
CA ALA A 602 -20.89 37.48 15.01
C ALA A 602 -20.85 36.54 16.24
N GLU A 603 -20.71 35.25 15.97
CA GLU A 603 -20.32 34.22 16.93
C GLU A 603 -18.79 34.15 16.97
N ILE A 604 -18.18 34.15 18.16
CA ILE A 604 -16.72 33.98 18.29
C ILE A 604 -16.42 32.48 18.23
N LEU A 605 -15.73 32.04 17.18
CA LEU A 605 -15.27 30.65 17.06
C LEU A 605 -13.99 30.42 17.85
N MET A 606 -13.07 31.39 17.79
CA MET A 606 -11.76 31.31 18.43
C MET A 606 -11.34 32.68 18.94
N SER A 607 -10.68 32.72 20.09
CA SER A 607 -10.14 33.93 20.71
C SER A 607 -8.65 33.75 21.02
N ASP A 608 -7.95 34.85 21.26
CA ASP A 608 -6.49 34.90 21.49
C ASP A 608 -5.63 34.50 20.27
N ILE A 609 -6.23 34.18 19.13
CA ILE A 609 -5.50 33.79 17.91
C ILE A 609 -5.05 35.02 17.13
N ALA A 610 -3.75 35.12 16.83
CA ALA A 610 -3.22 36.18 15.99
C ALA A 610 -3.40 35.79 14.51
N CYS A 611 -4.66 35.65 14.07
CA CYS A 611 -4.98 35.05 12.78
C CYS A 611 -4.44 35.89 11.61
N SER A 612 -3.76 35.28 10.64
CA SER A 612 -3.39 35.95 9.38
C SER A 612 -4.37 35.61 8.25
N ARG A 613 -4.69 34.32 8.10
CA ARG A 613 -5.65 33.78 7.14
C ARG A 613 -6.46 32.63 7.72
N VAL A 614 -7.60 32.39 7.10
CA VAL A 614 -8.46 31.23 7.34
C VAL A 614 -8.76 30.52 6.02
N THR A 615 -8.84 29.20 6.04
CA THR A 615 -9.39 28.43 4.92
C THR A 615 -10.11 27.19 5.45
N MET A 616 -10.96 26.60 4.63
CA MET A 616 -11.76 25.44 5.00
C MET A 616 -11.65 24.39 3.90
N ASP A 617 -11.41 23.15 4.29
CA ASP A 617 -11.38 22.05 3.33
C ASP A 617 -12.80 21.51 3.01
N LYS A 618 -12.87 20.58 2.06
CA LYS A 618 -14.13 19.94 1.63
C LYS A 618 -14.91 19.24 2.75
N ASN A 619 -14.25 18.87 3.85
CA ASN A 619 -14.89 18.22 4.99
C ASN A 619 -15.48 19.24 5.98
N GLY A 620 -15.15 20.53 5.81
CA GLY A 620 -15.51 21.59 6.74
C GLY A 620 -14.50 21.78 7.88
N ASP A 621 -13.29 21.21 7.77
CA ASP A 621 -12.23 21.45 8.76
C ASP A 621 -11.65 22.86 8.54
N LEU A 622 -11.55 23.64 9.63
CA LEU A 622 -11.09 25.02 9.60
C LEU A 622 -9.58 25.08 9.86
N TYR A 623 -8.84 25.73 8.97
CA TYR A 623 -7.42 25.97 9.09
C TYR A 623 -7.18 27.45 9.34
N VAL A 624 -6.30 27.77 10.29
CA VAL A 624 -5.96 29.15 10.63
C VAL A 624 -4.45 29.28 10.80
N SER A 625 -3.86 30.28 10.16
CA SER A 625 -2.46 30.67 10.40
C SER A 625 -2.37 31.68 11.53
N ASP A 626 -1.43 31.47 12.45
CA ASP A 626 -1.12 32.40 13.54
C ASP A 626 0.30 32.93 13.35
N TRP A 627 0.43 34.22 12.98
CA TRP A 627 1.73 34.83 12.71
C TRP A 627 2.57 35.02 13.97
N LYS A 628 1.96 35.07 15.15
CA LYS A 628 2.67 35.26 16.41
C LYS A 628 3.26 33.92 16.90
N LYS A 629 2.55 32.82 16.65
CA LYS A 629 2.99 31.45 16.96
C LYS A 629 3.82 30.83 15.85
N ASN A 630 3.81 31.41 14.65
CA ASN A 630 4.44 30.85 13.46
C ASN A 630 3.98 29.42 13.19
N ASP A 631 2.67 29.19 13.29
CA ASP A 631 2.06 27.90 13.02
C ASP A 631 0.79 28.05 12.17
N VAL A 632 0.41 26.95 11.54
CA VAL A 632 -0.93 26.74 10.99
C VAL A 632 -1.57 25.62 11.77
N ARG A 633 -2.80 25.85 12.23
CA ARG A 633 -3.56 24.87 13.01
C ARG A 633 -4.85 24.52 12.30
N ARG A 634 -5.32 23.30 12.52
CA ARG A 634 -6.55 22.73 11.98
C ARG A 634 -7.50 22.34 13.12
N TRP A 635 -8.77 22.70 12.97
CA TRP A 635 -9.87 22.34 13.86
C TRP A 635 -10.94 21.56 13.10
N LYS A 636 -11.32 20.38 13.60
CA LYS A 636 -12.57 19.71 13.20
C LYS A 636 -13.77 20.34 13.88
N GLN A 637 -14.93 20.09 13.31
CA GLN A 637 -16.20 20.42 13.95
C GLN A 637 -16.27 19.82 15.37
N GLY A 638 -16.39 20.69 16.39
CA GLY A 638 -16.49 20.31 17.80
C GLY A 638 -15.17 20.24 18.57
N GLU A 639 -14.02 20.34 17.91
CA GLU A 639 -12.72 20.41 18.58
C GLU A 639 -12.54 21.77 19.28
N ARG A 640 -12.05 21.75 20.52
CA ARG A 640 -11.74 22.98 21.30
C ARG A 640 -10.33 23.50 21.06
N GLU A 641 -9.42 22.62 20.66
CA GLU A 641 -8.01 22.93 20.44
C GLU A 641 -7.61 22.48 19.03
N GLY A 642 -6.84 23.33 18.34
CA GLY A 642 -6.38 23.05 16.99
C GLY A 642 -5.07 22.31 16.99
N ILE A 643 -4.95 21.34 16.09
CA ILE A 643 -3.73 20.56 15.89
C ILE A 643 -2.82 21.33 14.94
N ILE A 644 -1.52 21.45 15.28
CA ILE A 644 -0.52 22.06 14.39
C ILE A 644 -0.34 21.16 13.18
N VAL A 645 -0.53 21.73 11.99
CA VAL A 645 -0.37 21.05 10.69
C VAL A 645 0.77 21.61 9.86
N ALA A 646 1.29 22.80 10.21
CA ALA A 646 2.52 23.36 9.65
C ALA A 646 3.20 24.29 10.67
N GLY A 647 4.53 24.31 10.69
CA GLY A 647 5.33 25.16 11.58
C GLY A 647 5.26 24.80 13.06
N GLY A 648 5.35 25.82 13.93
CA GLY A 648 5.28 25.67 15.40
C GLY A 648 6.59 25.28 16.10
N ASN A 649 7.71 25.14 15.38
CA ASN A 649 9.00 24.71 15.92
C ASN A 649 10.07 25.81 15.96
N GLY A 650 9.68 27.09 15.85
CA GLY A 650 10.60 28.23 15.76
C GLY A 650 10.27 29.15 14.58
N LYS A 651 11.18 30.09 14.28
CA LYS A 651 11.02 31.13 13.26
C LYS A 651 12.25 31.33 12.37
N GLU A 652 13.17 30.38 12.39
CA GLU A 652 14.36 30.37 11.54
C GLU A 652 14.02 29.80 10.15
N ASN A 653 15.00 29.71 9.26
CA ASN A 653 14.82 29.21 7.89
C ASN A 653 14.84 27.67 7.76
N HIS A 654 14.43 26.93 8.80
CA HIS A 654 14.37 25.47 8.77
C HIS A 654 13.08 24.95 8.13
N LEU A 655 13.09 23.71 7.61
CA LEU A 655 11.95 23.14 6.89
C LEU A 655 10.76 22.75 7.80
N ASN A 656 10.98 22.61 9.10
CA ASN A 656 9.94 22.36 10.10
C ASN A 656 9.46 23.64 10.81
N GLN A 657 9.86 24.83 10.33
CA GLN A 657 9.56 26.13 10.92
C GLN A 657 8.87 27.03 9.90
N LEU A 658 8.11 28.00 10.39
CA LEU A 658 7.53 29.08 9.62
C LEU A 658 8.06 30.39 10.19
N ASN A 659 8.19 31.43 9.37
CA ASN A 659 8.43 32.78 9.87
C ASN A 659 7.45 33.77 9.23
N TRP A 660 6.54 34.30 10.05
CA TRP A 660 5.46 35.19 9.62
C TRP A 660 4.61 34.58 8.48
N PRO A 661 3.83 33.51 8.75
CA PRO A 661 2.88 32.97 7.78
C PRO A 661 1.83 34.02 7.40
N THR A 662 1.77 34.38 6.11
CA THR A 662 0.89 35.44 5.59
C THR A 662 -0.33 34.92 4.86
N HIS A 663 -0.24 33.75 4.24
CA HIS A 663 -1.39 33.10 3.61
C HIS A 663 -1.33 31.58 3.69
N ILE A 664 -2.52 30.96 3.62
CA ILE A 664 -2.68 29.51 3.61
C ILE A 664 -3.60 29.07 2.47
N PHE A 665 -3.27 27.95 1.83
CA PHE A 665 -4.13 27.24 0.89
C PHE A 665 -4.08 25.76 1.22
N VAL A 666 -5.21 25.06 1.09
CA VAL A 666 -5.32 23.63 1.38
C VAL A 666 -5.85 22.94 0.13
N ASP A 667 -5.10 21.96 -0.39
CA ASP A 667 -5.50 21.19 -1.56
C ASP A 667 -6.41 20.00 -1.22
N GLU A 668 -6.87 19.27 -2.24
CA GLU A 668 -7.80 18.15 -2.08
C GLU A 668 -7.22 16.96 -1.30
N ASP A 669 -5.89 16.87 -1.22
CA ASP A 669 -5.12 15.85 -0.49
C ASP A 669 -4.81 16.30 0.96
N HIS A 670 -5.36 17.45 1.38
CA HIS A 670 -5.12 18.09 2.67
C HIS A 670 -3.66 18.51 2.90
N SER A 671 -2.91 18.79 1.83
CA SER A 671 -1.62 19.45 1.94
C SER A 671 -1.83 20.94 2.18
N VAL A 672 -1.03 21.53 3.08
CA VAL A 672 -1.11 22.94 3.46
C VAL A 672 0.02 23.71 2.80
N TYR A 673 -0.31 24.68 1.96
CA TYR A 673 0.63 25.63 1.36
C TYR A 673 0.62 26.89 2.21
N VAL A 674 1.80 27.38 2.55
CA VAL A 674 1.97 28.57 3.40
C VAL A 674 2.99 29.49 2.75
N SER A 675 2.59 30.73 2.51
CA SER A 675 3.53 31.80 2.16
C SER A 675 4.15 32.38 3.43
N GLU A 676 5.46 32.57 3.39
CA GLU A 676 6.26 33.10 4.49
C GLU A 676 6.87 34.44 4.08
N LEU A 677 6.53 35.50 4.83
CA LEU A 677 6.98 36.85 4.52
C LEU A 677 8.49 36.98 4.68
N GLU A 678 9.01 36.64 5.85
CA GLU A 678 10.41 36.88 6.24
C GLU A 678 11.39 35.89 5.59
N ASN A 679 10.94 34.65 5.33
CA ASN A 679 11.77 33.64 4.67
C ASN A 679 11.66 33.70 3.14
N HIS A 680 10.87 34.62 2.57
CA HIS A 680 10.75 34.85 1.13
C HIS A 680 10.47 33.56 0.32
N ARG A 681 9.56 32.73 0.84
CA ARG A 681 9.28 31.41 0.28
C ARG A 681 7.82 31.01 0.44
N VAL A 682 7.42 30.03 -0.36
CA VAL A 682 6.20 29.25 -0.14
C VAL A 682 6.59 27.82 0.17
N MET A 683 5.98 27.28 1.20
CA MET A 683 6.24 25.92 1.66
C MET A 683 4.96 25.09 1.64
N LYS A 684 5.08 23.81 1.26
CA LYS A 684 4.00 22.81 1.25
C LYS A 684 4.26 21.78 2.36
N TRP A 685 3.28 21.57 3.23
CA TRP A 685 3.27 20.47 4.20
C TRP A 685 2.26 19.43 3.76
N MET A 686 2.72 18.21 3.50
CA MET A 686 1.84 17.07 3.28
C MET A 686 1.15 16.69 4.60
N LYS A 687 -0.04 16.08 4.50
CA LYS A 687 -0.80 15.64 5.68
C LYS A 687 0.04 14.75 6.59
N GLY A 688 0.22 15.18 7.84
CA GLY A 688 0.99 14.43 8.86
C GLY A 688 2.52 14.58 8.76
N ALA A 689 3.03 15.39 7.82
CA ALA A 689 4.46 15.63 7.69
C ALA A 689 5.02 16.42 8.89
N LYS A 690 6.24 16.09 9.30
CA LYS A 690 6.96 16.81 10.37
C LYS A 690 7.71 18.05 9.85
N GLU A 691 7.97 18.09 8.55
CA GLU A 691 8.64 19.18 7.85
C GLU A 691 7.94 19.44 6.52
N GLY A 692 8.09 20.66 6.00
CA GLY A 692 7.56 21.06 4.71
C GLY A 692 8.63 21.03 3.62
N ILE A 693 8.21 21.22 2.39
CA ILE A 693 9.09 21.38 1.23
C ILE A 693 8.90 22.78 0.65
N VAL A 694 10.01 23.40 0.22
CA VAL A 694 9.95 24.68 -0.51
C VAL A 694 9.39 24.41 -1.91
N VAL A 695 8.28 25.07 -2.25
CA VAL A 695 7.62 24.92 -3.57
C VAL A 695 7.71 26.19 -4.42
N ALA A 696 8.06 27.34 -3.82
CA ALA A 696 8.41 28.56 -4.54
C ALA A 696 9.36 29.43 -3.71
N GLY A 697 10.28 30.15 -4.35
CA GLY A 697 11.25 31.02 -3.69
C GLY A 697 12.28 30.28 -2.84
N GLY A 698 12.68 30.87 -1.71
CA GLY A 698 13.67 30.29 -0.78
C GLY A 698 15.14 30.59 -1.11
N ASN A 699 15.41 31.35 -2.18
CA ASN A 699 16.75 31.79 -2.59
C ASN A 699 17.08 33.22 -2.11
N GLY A 700 16.54 33.60 -0.95
CA GLY A 700 16.60 34.97 -0.42
C GLY A 700 15.65 35.94 -1.12
N GLN A 701 15.59 37.16 -0.59
CA GLN A 701 14.79 38.25 -1.16
C GLN A 701 15.36 38.72 -2.50
N GLY A 702 14.50 38.90 -3.50
CA GLY A 702 14.87 39.52 -4.76
C GLY A 702 13.84 39.32 -5.86
N ASN A 703 14.05 39.98 -6.99
CA ASN A 703 13.10 40.04 -8.11
C ASN A 703 13.42 39.09 -9.28
N SER A 704 14.43 38.23 -9.14
CA SER A 704 14.71 37.20 -10.14
C SER A 704 13.59 36.15 -10.18
N LEU A 705 13.58 35.30 -11.21
CA LEU A 705 12.57 34.25 -11.36
C LEU A 705 12.75 33.08 -10.39
N ILE A 706 13.84 33.02 -9.63
CA ILE A 706 14.07 32.00 -8.59
C ILE A 706 13.85 32.54 -7.18
N GLN A 707 13.50 33.82 -7.05
CA GLN A 707 13.33 34.54 -5.79
C GLN A 707 11.91 35.07 -5.64
N LEU A 708 11.55 35.37 -4.40
CA LEU A 708 10.33 36.09 -4.03
C LEU A 708 10.72 37.26 -3.12
N SER A 709 9.89 38.28 -3.05
CA SER A 709 10.04 39.44 -2.20
C SER A 709 8.73 39.72 -1.45
N ASN A 710 8.74 39.40 -0.15
CA ASN A 710 7.60 39.41 0.77
C ASN A 710 6.31 38.80 0.16
N PRO A 711 6.28 37.49 -0.12
CA PRO A 711 5.11 36.85 -0.71
C PRO A 711 3.92 36.90 0.25
N HIS A 712 2.74 37.25 -0.26
CA HIS A 712 1.49 37.28 0.50
C HIS A 712 0.53 36.20 0.06
N GLY A 713 -0.25 36.42 -0.99
CA GLY A 713 -1.25 35.46 -1.44
C GLY A 713 -0.61 34.20 -2.02
N VAL A 714 -1.17 33.03 -1.70
CA VAL A 714 -0.81 31.75 -2.33
C VAL A 714 -2.06 30.95 -2.67
N THR A 715 -2.08 30.36 -3.86
CA THR A 715 -3.06 29.35 -4.27
C THR A 715 -2.35 28.30 -5.13
N ALA A 716 -2.89 27.09 -5.20
CA ALA A 716 -2.38 26.06 -6.08
C ALA A 716 -3.51 25.43 -6.90
N ASP A 717 -3.20 25.02 -8.13
CA ASP A 717 -4.13 24.26 -8.96
C ASP A 717 -3.99 22.74 -8.72
N HIS A 718 -4.91 21.97 -9.31
CA HIS A 718 -4.95 20.51 -9.19
C HIS A 718 -3.76 19.79 -9.84
N LEU A 719 -2.92 20.52 -10.59
CA LEU A 719 -1.68 20.02 -11.20
C LEU A 719 -0.46 20.32 -10.32
N GLY A 720 -0.65 20.97 -9.17
CA GLY A 720 0.43 21.36 -8.27
C GLY A 720 1.14 22.64 -8.66
N ASN A 721 0.65 23.41 -9.65
CA ASN A 721 1.25 24.72 -9.93
C ASN A 721 0.87 25.71 -8.83
N VAL A 722 1.86 26.42 -8.31
CA VAL A 722 1.71 27.36 -7.21
C VAL A 722 1.74 28.79 -7.75
N TYR A 723 0.69 29.55 -7.47
CA TYR A 723 0.56 30.96 -7.85
C TYR A 723 0.74 31.82 -6.61
N VAL A 724 1.64 32.79 -6.71
CA VAL A 724 2.07 33.61 -5.58
C VAL A 724 1.88 35.09 -5.92
N ALA A 725 1.27 35.84 -5.02
CA ALA A 725 1.33 37.30 -5.04
C ALA A 725 2.66 37.74 -4.42
N ASP A 726 3.61 38.03 -5.29
CA ASP A 726 4.94 38.50 -4.95
C ASP A 726 4.88 40.01 -4.72
N SER A 727 4.50 40.39 -3.50
CA SER A 727 3.94 41.70 -3.21
C SER A 727 4.90 42.85 -3.49
N ASP A 728 6.14 42.75 -3.02
CA ASP A 728 7.10 43.84 -3.12
C ASP A 728 7.66 43.98 -4.55
N ASP A 729 7.58 42.91 -5.35
CA ASP A 729 7.90 42.92 -6.78
C ASP A 729 6.69 43.20 -7.68
N HIS A 730 5.53 43.51 -7.08
CA HIS A 730 4.32 43.98 -7.76
C HIS A 730 3.85 43.07 -8.90
N ARG A 731 3.92 41.75 -8.68
CA ARG A 731 3.61 40.73 -9.69
C ARG A 731 2.88 39.53 -9.11
N ILE A 732 2.17 38.81 -9.98
CA ILE A 732 1.73 37.45 -9.73
C ILE A 732 2.65 36.52 -10.51
N ILE A 733 3.21 35.53 -9.84
CA ILE A 733 4.20 34.60 -10.40
C ILE A 733 3.76 33.16 -10.14
N ARG A 734 3.99 32.28 -11.12
CA ARG A 734 3.62 30.86 -11.08
C ARG A 734 4.85 29.99 -11.06
N TRP A 735 4.92 29.03 -10.14
CA TRP A 735 5.85 27.90 -10.18
C TRP A 735 5.11 26.64 -10.59
N CYS A 736 5.55 25.99 -11.65
CA CYS A 736 5.07 24.65 -11.99
C CYS A 736 5.67 23.62 -11.04
N GLU A 737 4.97 22.51 -10.79
CA GLU A 737 5.46 21.45 -9.90
C GLU A 737 6.84 20.94 -10.38
N GLY A 738 7.83 20.94 -9.47
CA GLY A 738 9.21 20.55 -9.76
C GLY A 738 10.06 21.62 -10.48
N SER A 739 9.50 22.77 -10.85
CA SER A 739 10.28 23.86 -11.47
C SER A 739 11.22 24.53 -10.47
N LYS A 740 12.41 24.92 -10.93
CA LYS A 740 13.37 25.69 -10.14
C LYS A 740 13.15 27.21 -10.24
N GLU A 741 12.42 27.65 -11.26
CA GLU A 741 12.12 29.06 -11.52
C GLU A 741 10.63 29.26 -11.80
N GLY A 742 10.13 30.44 -11.49
CA GLY A 742 8.76 30.86 -11.74
C GLY A 742 8.62 31.59 -13.07
N SER A 743 7.38 31.72 -13.52
CA SER A 743 6.98 32.51 -14.69
C SER A 743 5.99 33.59 -14.27
N ILE A 744 6.25 34.85 -14.65
CA ILE A 744 5.33 35.96 -14.36
C ILE A 744 4.01 35.72 -15.11
N VAL A 745 2.90 35.82 -14.39
CA VAL A 745 1.55 35.58 -14.88
C VAL A 745 0.92 36.89 -15.36
N VAL A 746 0.88 37.88 -14.45
CA VAL A 746 0.41 39.24 -14.65
C VAL A 746 1.18 40.16 -13.70
N GLY A 747 1.23 41.45 -14.00
CA GLY A 747 2.05 42.42 -13.26
C GLY A 747 3.51 42.41 -13.72
N GLY A 748 4.40 42.90 -12.85
CA GLY A 748 5.85 42.96 -13.13
C GLY A 748 6.30 44.16 -13.96
N ASN A 749 5.37 45.02 -14.42
CA ASN A 749 5.68 46.28 -15.12
C ASN A 749 5.89 47.47 -14.15
N GLY A 750 6.40 47.18 -12.95
CA GLY A 750 6.62 48.15 -11.88
C GLY A 750 5.38 48.51 -11.08
N GLN A 751 5.60 49.33 -10.05
CA GLN A 751 4.55 49.85 -9.18
C GLN A 751 3.68 50.86 -9.95
N GLY A 752 2.35 50.74 -9.86
CA GLY A 752 1.45 51.76 -10.42
C GLY A 752 0.02 51.28 -10.61
N GLU A 753 -0.78 52.11 -11.29
CA GLU A 753 -2.22 51.89 -11.54
C GLU A 753 -2.55 51.54 -13.00
N GLN A 754 -1.57 51.64 -13.90
CA GLN A 754 -1.75 51.38 -15.34
C GLN A 754 -2.02 49.89 -15.62
N PRO A 755 -2.46 49.52 -16.83
CA PRO A 755 -2.62 48.12 -17.21
C PRO A 755 -1.37 47.29 -16.93
N ASN A 756 -1.58 46.12 -16.32
CA ASN A 756 -0.51 45.21 -15.91
C ASN A 756 0.51 45.80 -14.89
N GLN A 757 0.11 46.84 -14.15
CA GLN A 757 0.81 47.32 -12.96
C GLN A 757 -0.03 47.04 -11.71
N PHE A 758 0.66 46.72 -10.62
CA PHE A 758 0.06 46.55 -9.31
C PHE A 758 0.77 47.44 -8.29
N ASN A 759 0.16 47.60 -7.13
CA ASN A 759 0.75 48.28 -5.98
C ASN A 759 0.58 47.40 -4.74
N TYR A 760 1.60 46.56 -4.51
CA TYR A 760 1.66 45.50 -3.49
C TYR A 760 0.45 44.54 -3.50
N PRO A 761 0.30 43.68 -4.52
CA PRO A 761 -0.80 42.73 -4.56
C PRO A 761 -0.75 41.80 -3.33
N LYS A 762 -1.86 41.65 -2.59
CA LYS A 762 -1.89 40.89 -1.31
C LYS A 762 -2.63 39.57 -1.37
N GLY A 763 -3.58 39.42 -2.28
CA GLY A 763 -4.42 38.24 -2.40
C GLY A 763 -4.68 37.91 -3.86
N LEU A 764 -4.92 36.64 -4.12
CA LEU A 764 -5.33 36.14 -5.42
C LEU A 764 -6.32 35.00 -5.26
N SER A 765 -7.26 34.87 -6.21
CA SER A 765 -8.19 33.76 -6.29
C SER A 765 -8.56 33.51 -7.75
N PHE A 766 -9.04 32.30 -8.04
CA PHE A 766 -9.61 31.95 -9.33
C PHE A 766 -11.13 31.80 -9.21
N ASP A 767 -11.87 32.19 -10.25
CA ASP A 767 -13.26 31.78 -10.41
C ASP A 767 -13.34 30.38 -11.07
N VAL A 768 -14.55 29.80 -11.09
CA VAL A 768 -14.80 28.53 -11.78
C VAL A 768 -14.47 28.55 -13.28
N GLN A 769 -14.36 29.73 -13.92
CA GLN A 769 -13.91 29.87 -15.31
C GLN A 769 -12.39 30.05 -15.46
N GLY A 770 -11.63 29.93 -14.37
CA GLY A 770 -10.17 30.07 -14.38
C GLY A 770 -9.69 31.50 -14.56
N ASN A 771 -10.57 32.51 -14.48
CA ASN A 771 -10.15 33.90 -14.49
C ASN A 771 -9.45 34.23 -13.17
N LEU A 772 -8.39 35.03 -13.24
CA LEU A 772 -7.57 35.40 -12.10
C LEU A 772 -8.06 36.72 -11.50
N TYR A 773 -8.32 36.72 -10.20
CA TYR A 773 -8.69 37.90 -9.43
C TYR A 773 -7.53 38.27 -8.51
N VAL A 774 -7.13 39.54 -8.52
CA VAL A 774 -6.01 40.05 -7.75
C VAL A 774 -6.46 41.21 -6.87
N VAL A 775 -6.08 41.14 -5.60
CA VAL A 775 -6.31 42.21 -4.62
C VAL A 775 -5.15 43.19 -4.70
N ASP A 776 -5.39 44.31 -5.37
CA ASP A 776 -4.41 45.37 -5.62
C ASP A 776 -4.45 46.39 -4.47
N TYR A 777 -3.77 46.03 -3.38
CA TYR A 777 -3.96 46.56 -2.02
C TYR A 777 -3.84 48.07 -1.92
N TYR A 778 -2.73 48.67 -2.39
CA TYR A 778 -2.50 50.11 -2.30
C TYR A 778 -3.21 50.91 -3.40
N ASN A 779 -3.72 50.24 -4.43
CA ASN A 779 -4.59 50.86 -5.44
C ASN A 779 -6.08 50.74 -5.07
N HIS A 780 -6.40 50.17 -3.91
CA HIS A 780 -7.76 50.13 -3.36
C HIS A 780 -8.79 49.49 -4.31
N ARG A 781 -8.38 48.44 -5.04
CA ARG A 781 -9.20 47.80 -6.07
C ARG A 781 -9.00 46.29 -6.16
N ILE A 782 -9.98 45.61 -6.75
CA ILE A 782 -9.88 44.22 -7.18
C ILE A 782 -9.84 44.20 -8.71
N GLN A 783 -8.81 43.56 -9.27
CA GLN A 783 -8.67 43.38 -10.70
C GLN A 783 -9.01 41.95 -11.12
N LYS A 784 -9.76 41.79 -12.21
CA LYS A 784 -10.04 40.52 -12.86
C LYS A 784 -9.27 40.44 -14.18
N PHE A 785 -8.58 39.34 -14.40
CA PHE A 785 -7.90 39.01 -15.65
C PHE A 785 -8.59 37.80 -16.24
N ASP A 786 -9.19 37.97 -17.42
CA ASP A 786 -9.82 36.86 -18.10
C ASP A 786 -8.75 35.90 -18.63
N ILE A 787 -9.08 34.61 -18.61
CA ILE A 787 -8.29 33.59 -19.28
C ILE A 787 -8.19 33.91 -20.78
N ASP A 788 -7.00 33.77 -21.34
CA ASP A 788 -6.73 33.93 -22.76
C ASP A 788 -6.95 32.57 -23.45
N LEU A 789 -8.02 32.47 -24.24
CA LEU A 789 -8.44 31.23 -24.91
C LEU A 789 -7.89 31.09 -26.33
N ASP A 790 -7.00 31.98 -26.78
CA ASP A 790 -6.46 31.91 -28.14
C ASP A 790 -5.55 30.67 -28.30
N GLU A 791 -6.07 29.64 -28.98
CA GLU A 791 -5.44 28.33 -29.28
C GLU A 791 -4.26 28.40 -30.28
N ASN A 792 -3.70 29.58 -30.56
CA ASN A 792 -2.63 29.76 -31.55
C ASN A 792 -1.27 30.07 -30.90
N PHE A 793 -0.71 29.15 -30.10
CA PHE A 793 0.74 29.11 -29.82
C PHE A 793 1.22 27.70 -29.46
#